data_AF-A0A516NZ29-F1
#
_entry.id   AF-A0A516NZ29-F1
#
_cell.length_a   1.000
_cell.length_b   1.000
_cell.length_c   1.000
_cell.angle_alpha   90.00
_cell.angle_beta   90.00
_cell.angle_gamma   90.00
#
_symmetry.space_group_name_H-M   'P 1'
#
loop_
_entity.id
_entity.type
_entity.pdbx_description
1 polymer ?
#
loop_
_entity_poly.entity_id
_entity_poly.type
_entity_poly.pdbx_seq_one_letter_code
_entity_poly.pdbx_strand_id
1 'polypeptide(L)'
;MKKFFKLFFLCFCCIAFTQEPTTEDPPEVYEIISSEQNTNERILFFNSDIKVAENADITITETITAYATGNVIKRGLFRALPMIRNINGGQERITYKVISIKKDGREENYHTEIKNGVFNIYIGNKDILLQPGTYNYEIKYKTQDQIGHFGTYDEFYWNVNGTDWGFPIEKIQATLTLPIGTTILQNSCYTGKSGSTKKNCASENLSSTKITFIADRLNAKENLTIAVGFKAGVLKEPSAFMKWLNKNWPSLFLILGVLYLIYFCYDNWRKYGKDPQKPVVIPQFNAPGNKSPAMLGYISKGEFSITHVTANLVDLAIRGFIKIDEVKDEVKKSTFSKIFTIKKLAKEDDKLQDDQKILLKKIFGTTKQITVNGTYDTKIKNAVHDFKVLITNENKKYTETTANSKLVFKALKIMLIIFFSALVINALVTWSFNGLVLSLFIVLFDGFFIVVLLYLWGLKSKISFFGFLVFSIGFLVPVFFLAAGKVEDLSTFESDCFKFLIIGTVSLIVFRYLIIKPSEEKVKMEAEIEGFKMYLGTAEENQLKFHNPPEMTSDLYEKFLPYAIVFGVEGIWGKRFRDQLNQTVKAESPSHLQDQLGYNFASSFSGVLAGSTISPRSFSFSSSSSSSSSSSRSSSSSSYSGGSSSSGSSGGGSSGGGGGGGGGGGW
;
A
#
# COMPACT_ATOMS: atom_id res chain seq x y z
N MET A 1 -18.47 -6.53 -21.97
CA MET A 1 -17.12 -7.15 -21.97
C MET A 1 -16.28 -6.77 -23.19
N LYS A 2 -16.68 -7.03 -24.45
CA LYS A 2 -15.83 -6.73 -25.64
C LYS A 2 -15.51 -5.24 -25.89
N LYS A 3 -16.41 -4.31 -25.55
CA LYS A 3 -16.15 -2.86 -25.63
C LYS A 3 -15.24 -2.33 -24.50
N PHE A 4 -15.16 -3.05 -23.38
CA PHE A 4 -14.36 -2.71 -22.21
C PHE A 4 -12.87 -3.04 -22.43
N PHE A 5 -12.59 -4.12 -23.17
CA PHE A 5 -11.23 -4.52 -23.55
C PHE A 5 -10.59 -3.59 -24.59
N LYS A 6 -11.41 -2.99 -25.49
CA LYS A 6 -10.92 -2.07 -26.52
C LYS A 6 -10.48 -0.72 -25.97
N LEU A 7 -11.09 -0.24 -24.88
CA LEU A 7 -10.67 1.00 -24.22
C LEU A 7 -9.37 0.81 -23.41
N PHE A 8 -9.17 -0.37 -22.83
CA PHE A 8 -7.97 -0.73 -22.07
C PHE A 8 -6.71 -0.87 -22.94
N PHE A 9 -6.87 -1.33 -24.19
CA PHE A 9 -5.75 -1.47 -25.13
C PHE A 9 -5.25 -0.11 -25.68
N LEU A 10 -6.10 0.92 -25.68
CA LEU A 10 -5.75 2.23 -26.23
C LEU A 10 -4.85 3.04 -25.27
N CYS A 11 -4.94 2.82 -23.96
CA CYS A 11 -4.08 3.49 -22.97
C CYS A 11 -2.67 2.88 -22.87
N PHE A 12 -2.45 1.65 -23.35
CA PHE A 12 -1.17 0.95 -23.24
C PHE A 12 -0.23 1.19 -24.44
N CYS A 13 -0.75 1.69 -25.57
CA CYS A 13 0.04 1.90 -26.79
C CYS A 13 0.83 3.22 -26.85
N CYS A 14 0.73 4.10 -25.83
CA CYS A 14 1.48 5.37 -25.82
C CYS A 14 2.85 5.31 -25.13
N ILE A 15 3.31 4.12 -24.71
CA ILE A 15 4.68 3.91 -24.23
C ILE A 15 5.47 3.27 -25.37
N ALA A 16 5.82 4.09 -26.37
CA ALA A 16 6.79 3.72 -27.40
C ALA A 16 8.04 4.58 -27.19
N PHE A 17 9.16 3.89 -26.98
CA PHE A 17 10.51 4.40 -26.80
C PHE A 17 10.89 5.39 -27.92
N THR A 18 11.32 6.59 -27.54
CA THR A 18 12.15 7.45 -28.39
C THR A 18 13.60 7.00 -28.21
N GLN A 19 14.10 6.17 -29.12
CA GLN A 19 15.54 5.98 -29.29
C GLN A 19 16.08 7.17 -30.09
N GLU A 20 17.01 7.94 -29.52
CA GLU A 20 17.80 8.90 -30.27
C GLU A 20 18.80 8.15 -31.18
N PRO A 21 18.98 8.57 -32.44
CA PRO A 21 19.96 7.97 -33.34
C PRO A 21 21.38 8.39 -32.94
N THR A 22 22.26 7.40 -32.77
CA THR A 22 23.71 7.59 -32.69
C THR A 22 24.27 7.96 -34.07
N THR A 23 24.77 9.18 -34.23
CA THR A 23 25.61 9.57 -35.36
C THR A 23 27.07 9.31 -35.01
N GLU A 24 27.74 8.44 -35.78
CA GLU A 24 29.20 8.27 -35.76
C GLU A 24 29.85 9.44 -36.52
N ASP A 25 30.74 10.18 -35.86
CA ASP A 25 31.62 11.15 -36.53
C ASP A 25 32.91 10.46 -37.03
N PRO A 26 33.46 10.85 -38.20
CA PRO A 26 34.67 10.26 -38.77
C PRO A 26 35.96 10.76 -38.08
N PRO A 27 37.10 10.04 -38.22
CA PRO A 27 38.32 10.36 -37.48
C PRO A 27 39.07 11.55 -38.08
N GLU A 28 39.30 12.60 -37.28
CA GLU A 28 40.21 13.68 -37.63
C GLU A 28 41.67 13.25 -37.42
N VAL A 29 42.48 13.48 -38.46
CA VAL A 29 43.93 13.31 -38.49
C VAL A 29 44.58 14.51 -37.79
N TYR A 30 45.41 14.27 -36.78
CA TYR A 30 46.22 15.32 -36.13
C TYR A 30 47.66 15.29 -36.66
N GLU A 31 48.10 16.41 -37.24
CA GLU A 31 49.52 16.73 -37.45
C GLU A 31 50.16 17.17 -36.13
N ILE A 32 51.33 16.61 -35.83
CA ILE A 32 52.13 16.92 -34.65
C ILE A 32 53.02 18.12 -34.96
N ILE A 33 52.81 19.24 -34.28
CA ILE A 33 53.83 20.28 -34.14
C ILE A 33 54.17 20.43 -32.66
N SER A 34 55.40 20.06 -32.34
CA SER A 34 56.05 20.19 -31.04
C SER A 34 56.49 21.64 -30.80
N SER A 35 56.05 22.23 -29.69
CA SER A 35 56.85 23.21 -28.96
C SER A 35 56.48 23.19 -27.47
N GLU A 36 57.49 22.98 -26.63
CA GLU A 36 57.37 22.89 -25.17
C GLU A 36 57.07 24.27 -24.56
N GLN A 37 55.82 24.49 -24.14
CA GLN A 37 55.45 25.54 -23.18
C GLN A 37 54.44 24.96 -22.19
N ASN A 38 54.89 24.61 -20.97
CA ASN A 38 54.10 24.16 -19.81
C ASN A 38 52.56 24.07 -20.02
N THR A 39 52.13 23.02 -20.72
CA THR A 39 50.88 22.91 -21.50
C THR A 39 49.67 22.38 -20.72
N ASN A 40 49.77 22.25 -19.40
CA ASN A 40 48.72 21.63 -18.59
C ASN A 40 47.77 22.68 -17.99
N GLU A 41 46.47 22.43 -18.11
CA GLU A 41 45.41 23.20 -17.47
C GLU A 41 45.55 23.20 -15.95
N ARG A 42 45.33 24.36 -15.35
CA ARG A 42 45.56 24.57 -13.91
C ARG A 42 44.76 25.75 -13.37
N ILE A 43 44.59 25.77 -12.06
CA ILE A 43 44.01 26.91 -11.35
C ILE A 43 45.15 27.79 -10.87
N LEU A 44 45.24 29.00 -11.41
CA LEU A 44 46.26 29.99 -11.03
C LEU A 44 45.96 30.56 -9.64
N PHE A 45 44.69 30.84 -9.37
CA PHE A 45 44.26 31.40 -8.10
C PHE A 45 42.86 30.93 -7.72
N PHE A 46 42.70 30.52 -6.46
CA PHE A 46 41.42 30.18 -5.87
C PHE A 46 41.21 31.00 -4.60
N ASN A 47 40.21 31.88 -4.57
CA ASN A 47 39.85 32.65 -3.40
C ASN A 47 38.44 32.32 -2.94
N SER A 48 38.24 32.11 -1.64
CA SER A 48 36.93 31.89 -1.03
C SER A 48 36.68 32.93 0.06
N ASP A 49 35.73 33.84 -0.18
CA ASP A 49 35.21 34.77 0.83
C ASP A 49 33.97 34.17 1.48
N ILE A 50 34.08 33.83 2.77
CA ILE A 50 33.08 33.10 3.53
C ILE A 50 32.52 34.02 4.60
N LYS A 51 31.22 34.32 4.53
CA LYS A 51 30.51 35.20 5.47
C LYS A 51 29.44 34.43 6.22
N VAL A 52 29.58 34.35 7.53
CA VAL A 52 28.59 33.75 8.43
C VAL A 52 27.69 34.85 8.98
N ALA A 53 26.37 34.71 8.81
CA ALA A 53 25.37 35.62 9.33
C ALA A 53 24.93 35.23 10.75
N GLU A 54 24.27 36.14 11.47
CA GLU A 54 23.76 35.88 12.84
C GLU A 54 22.79 34.68 12.92
N ASN A 55 22.04 34.40 11.85
CA ASN A 55 21.13 33.26 11.78
C ASN A 55 21.81 31.95 11.33
N ALA A 56 23.15 31.91 11.35
CA ALA A 56 24.01 30.83 10.87
C ALA A 56 23.97 30.57 9.34
N ASP A 57 23.34 31.44 8.56
CA ASP A 57 23.43 31.37 7.10
C ASP A 57 24.86 31.69 6.65
N ILE A 58 25.36 30.91 5.69
CA ILE A 58 26.70 31.12 5.13
C ILE A 58 26.58 31.54 3.68
N THR A 59 27.14 32.69 3.35
CA THR A 59 27.32 33.15 1.98
C THR A 59 28.77 32.95 1.60
N ILE A 60 29.01 32.17 0.54
CA ILE A 60 30.34 31.92 0.00
C ILE A 60 30.42 32.57 -1.38
N THR A 61 31.48 33.34 -1.59
CA THR A 61 31.89 33.82 -2.91
C THR A 61 33.24 33.19 -3.26
N GLU A 62 33.25 32.33 -4.26
CA GLU A 62 34.48 31.73 -4.79
C GLU A 62 34.90 32.47 -6.06
N THR A 63 36.14 32.95 -6.09
CA THR A 63 36.78 33.53 -7.28
C THR A 63 37.87 32.58 -7.75
N ILE A 64 37.73 32.06 -8.97
CA ILE A 64 38.58 31.02 -9.52
C ILE A 64 39.18 31.50 -10.84
N THR A 65 40.49 31.71 -10.85
CA THR A 65 41.24 32.04 -12.07
C THR A 65 41.84 30.77 -12.65
N ALA A 66 41.31 30.32 -13.78
CA ALA A 66 41.70 29.09 -14.45
C ALA A 66 42.45 29.38 -15.75
N TYR A 67 43.54 28.66 -16.00
CA TYR A 67 44.21 28.62 -17.29
C TYR A 67 43.68 27.41 -18.08
N ALA A 68 42.93 27.70 -19.13
CA ALA A 68 42.32 26.72 -20.02
C ALA A 68 43.14 26.59 -21.30
N THR A 69 43.40 25.37 -21.73
CA THR A 69 44.04 25.09 -23.04
C THR A 69 43.04 24.51 -24.03
N GLY A 70 41.78 24.32 -23.62
CA GLY A 70 40.72 23.72 -24.43
C GLY A 70 40.72 22.18 -24.39
N ASN A 71 41.46 21.57 -23.46
CA ASN A 71 41.60 20.11 -23.37
C ASN A 71 40.54 19.49 -22.45
N VAL A 72 40.55 19.80 -21.16
CA VAL A 72 39.54 19.37 -20.19
C VAL A 72 38.58 20.52 -19.91
N ILE A 73 39.06 21.76 -19.82
CA ILE A 73 38.25 22.97 -19.73
C ILE A 73 37.82 23.38 -21.14
N LYS A 74 36.80 22.70 -21.68
CA LYS A 74 36.33 22.93 -23.05
C LYS A 74 35.27 24.03 -23.13
N ARG A 75 34.34 24.06 -22.19
CA ARG A 75 33.13 24.91 -22.20
C ARG A 75 33.05 25.79 -20.97
N GLY A 76 33.68 25.35 -19.90
CA GLY A 76 33.90 26.12 -18.68
C GLY A 76 34.24 25.21 -17.51
N LEU A 77 33.92 25.68 -16.31
CA LEU A 77 34.17 24.94 -15.08
C LEU A 77 32.89 24.32 -14.56
N PHE A 78 33.00 23.17 -13.90
CA PHE A 78 31.96 22.69 -13.01
C PHE A 78 32.45 22.73 -11.57
N ARG A 79 31.51 23.01 -10.65
CA ARG A 79 31.74 23.05 -9.21
C ARG A 79 30.85 22.01 -8.52
N ALA A 80 31.47 21.10 -7.78
CA ALA A 80 30.79 20.04 -7.05
C ALA A 80 30.73 20.35 -5.55
N LEU A 81 29.52 20.36 -4.97
CA LEU A 81 29.25 20.68 -3.57
C LEU A 81 28.50 19.51 -2.88
N PRO A 82 29.10 18.84 -1.88
CA PRO A 82 28.46 17.71 -1.19
C PRO A 82 27.22 18.16 -0.40
N MET A 83 26.10 17.45 -0.56
CA MET A 83 24.84 17.74 0.14
C MET A 83 24.64 16.91 1.42
N ILE A 84 25.65 16.16 1.85
CA ILE A 84 25.62 15.35 3.07
C ILE A 84 26.81 15.77 3.93
N ARG A 85 26.54 16.04 5.21
CA ARG A 85 27.57 16.39 6.18
C ARG A 85 27.41 15.56 7.46
N ASN A 86 28.52 15.07 7.97
CA ASN A 86 28.56 14.47 9.31
C ASN A 86 28.82 15.57 10.33
N ILE A 87 27.88 15.82 11.24
CA ILE A 87 28.04 16.76 12.35
C ILE A 87 27.57 16.05 13.62
N ASN A 88 28.34 16.14 14.71
CA ASN A 88 27.93 15.63 16.03
C ASN A 88 27.48 14.16 16.05
N GLY A 89 28.04 13.32 15.17
CA GLY A 89 27.70 11.90 15.05
C GLY A 89 26.44 11.58 14.23
N GLY A 90 25.77 12.59 13.67
CA GLY A 90 24.63 12.46 12.75
C GLY A 90 24.97 12.86 11.31
N GLN A 91 24.21 12.33 10.34
CA GLN A 91 24.23 12.78 8.95
C GLN A 91 23.13 13.83 8.71
N GLU A 92 23.53 15.04 8.34
CA GLU A 92 22.63 16.12 7.96
C GLU A 92 22.66 16.36 6.45
N ARG A 93 21.48 16.62 5.88
CA ARG A 93 21.33 16.98 4.46
C ARG A 93 21.41 18.49 4.32
N ILE A 94 22.39 18.95 3.57
CA ILE A 94 22.68 20.35 3.31
C ILE A 94 21.99 20.79 2.02
N THR A 95 21.59 22.07 1.98
CA THR A 95 21.07 22.72 0.78
C THR A 95 22.00 23.84 0.32
N TYR A 96 22.04 24.05 -0.99
CA TYR A 96 22.77 25.13 -1.63
C TYR A 96 21.82 25.94 -2.51
N LYS A 97 21.96 27.26 -2.49
CA LYS A 97 21.24 28.19 -3.36
C LYS A 97 22.24 29.07 -4.08
N VAL A 98 22.32 28.94 -5.40
CA VAL A 98 23.13 29.84 -6.24
C VAL A 98 22.52 31.24 -6.21
N ILE A 99 23.37 32.25 -6.02
CA ILE A 99 22.99 33.68 -6.00
C ILE A 99 23.37 34.33 -7.33
N SER A 100 24.62 34.17 -7.78
CA SER A 100 25.13 34.75 -9.02
C SER A 100 26.34 33.98 -9.53
N ILE A 101 26.51 33.93 -10.85
CA ILE A 101 27.66 33.31 -11.51
C ILE A 101 28.17 34.25 -12.59
N LYS A 102 29.48 34.56 -12.55
CA LYS A 102 30.11 35.44 -13.53
C LYS A 102 31.37 34.82 -14.13
N LYS A 103 31.66 35.21 -15.37
CA LYS A 103 32.94 34.97 -16.06
C LYS A 103 33.48 36.31 -16.54
N ASP A 104 34.71 36.62 -16.17
CA ASP A 104 35.42 37.87 -16.50
C ASP A 104 34.61 39.13 -16.13
N GLY A 105 33.92 39.07 -14.98
CA GLY A 105 33.10 40.16 -14.44
C GLY A 105 31.70 40.30 -15.04
N ARG A 106 31.33 39.50 -16.04
CA ARG A 106 30.00 39.49 -16.67
C ARG A 106 29.20 38.27 -16.22
N GLU A 107 27.87 38.40 -16.10
CA GLU A 107 26.99 37.26 -15.84
C GLU A 107 27.20 36.16 -16.90
N GLU A 108 27.22 34.91 -16.45
CA GLU A 108 27.51 33.75 -17.29
C GLU A 108 26.39 32.70 -17.16
N ASN A 109 26.15 31.95 -18.23
CA ASN A 109 25.16 30.89 -18.22
C ASN A 109 25.62 29.75 -17.31
N TYR A 110 24.65 29.12 -16.64
CA TYR A 110 24.92 27.93 -15.84
C TYR A 110 23.71 27.02 -15.80
N HIS A 111 23.95 25.76 -15.45
CA HIS A 111 22.90 24.83 -15.05
C HIS A 111 23.35 24.02 -13.84
N THR A 112 22.39 23.45 -13.13
CA THR A 112 22.63 22.70 -11.89
C THR A 112 22.09 21.29 -12.01
N GLU A 113 22.81 20.32 -11.47
CA GLU A 113 22.43 18.90 -11.45
C GLU A 113 22.70 18.34 -10.05
N ILE A 114 21.78 17.54 -9.51
CA ILE A 114 22.02 16.78 -8.28
C ILE A 114 22.25 15.33 -8.67
N LYS A 115 23.43 14.79 -8.32
CA LYS A 115 23.79 13.41 -8.62
C LYS A 115 24.52 12.79 -7.45
N ASN A 116 24.07 11.61 -7.00
CA ASN A 116 24.70 10.86 -5.88
C ASN A 116 24.92 11.71 -4.61
N GLY A 117 23.98 12.61 -4.27
CA GLY A 117 24.12 13.48 -3.10
C GLY A 117 25.11 14.64 -3.25
N VAL A 118 25.52 14.96 -4.48
CA VAL A 118 26.38 16.10 -4.82
C VAL A 118 25.60 17.09 -5.68
N PHE A 119 25.66 18.37 -5.30
CA PHE A 119 25.11 19.49 -6.07
C PHE A 119 26.18 20.01 -7.02
N ASN A 120 26.01 19.74 -8.31
CA ASN A 120 26.92 20.17 -9.38
C ASN A 120 26.40 21.45 -10.02
N ILE A 121 27.29 22.42 -10.20
CA ILE A 121 27.04 23.68 -10.90
C ILE A 121 27.96 23.69 -12.13
N TYR A 122 27.39 23.57 -13.32
CA TYR A 122 28.15 23.67 -14.57
C TYR A 122 28.06 25.09 -15.09
N ILE A 123 29.21 25.74 -15.25
CA ILE A 123 29.36 27.15 -15.59
C ILE A 123 29.88 27.24 -17.02
N GLY A 124 29.19 28.01 -17.86
CA GLY A 124 29.44 28.11 -19.29
C GLY A 124 28.28 27.58 -20.12
N ASN A 125 28.44 27.65 -21.44
CA ASN A 125 27.43 27.23 -22.39
C ASN A 125 27.83 25.89 -23.04
N LYS A 126 26.92 24.92 -23.01
CA LYS A 126 27.10 23.59 -23.62
C LYS A 126 27.37 23.65 -25.14
N ASP A 127 27.01 24.74 -25.80
CA ASP A 127 27.12 24.92 -27.25
C ASP A 127 28.35 25.76 -27.65
N ILE A 128 29.13 26.29 -26.70
CA ILE A 128 30.27 27.19 -26.96
C ILE A 128 31.55 26.57 -26.42
N LEU A 129 32.58 26.49 -27.27
CA LEU A 129 33.93 26.11 -26.86
C LEU A 129 34.73 27.36 -26.47
N LEU A 130 35.50 27.24 -25.40
CA LEU A 130 36.43 28.26 -24.93
C LEU A 130 37.69 28.24 -25.77
N GLN A 131 38.24 29.43 -26.01
CA GLN A 131 39.56 29.56 -26.61
C GLN A 131 40.63 29.33 -25.51
N PRO A 132 41.83 28.85 -25.87
CA PRO A 132 42.93 28.77 -24.92
C PRO A 132 43.21 30.15 -24.30
N GLY A 133 43.24 30.24 -22.97
CA GLY A 133 43.34 31.52 -22.28
C GLY A 133 43.16 31.42 -20.78
N THR A 134 43.24 32.57 -20.12
CA THR A 134 42.96 32.69 -18.69
C THR A 134 41.56 33.25 -18.49
N TYR A 135 40.76 32.58 -17.67
CA TYR A 135 39.39 32.96 -17.38
C TYR A 135 39.20 33.14 -15.87
N ASN A 136 38.45 34.17 -15.48
CA ASN A 136 38.13 34.44 -14.09
C ASN A 136 36.65 34.18 -13.80
N TYR A 137 36.36 33.18 -12.97
CA TYR A 137 35.01 32.81 -12.58
C TYR A 137 34.69 33.32 -11.17
N GLU A 138 33.48 33.86 -10.97
CA GLU A 138 32.93 34.20 -9.65
C GLU A 138 31.66 33.38 -9.42
N ILE A 139 31.66 32.55 -8.38
CA ILE A 139 30.53 31.72 -7.98
C ILE A 139 30.07 32.19 -6.60
N LYS A 140 28.86 32.75 -6.53
CA LYS A 140 28.27 33.19 -5.26
C LYS A 140 27.09 32.29 -4.91
N TYR A 141 27.14 31.66 -3.74
CA TYR A 141 26.08 30.76 -3.27
C TYR A 141 25.86 30.87 -1.77
N LYS A 142 24.70 30.41 -1.33
CA LYS A 142 24.26 30.38 0.07
C LYS A 142 24.06 28.95 0.53
N THR A 143 24.44 28.65 1.77
CA THR A 143 24.21 27.37 2.44
C THR A 143 23.87 27.58 3.92
N GLN A 144 23.37 26.55 4.57
CA GLN A 144 22.93 26.52 5.97
C GLN A 144 23.42 25.23 6.65
N ASP A 145 23.28 25.15 7.98
CA ASP A 145 23.58 23.94 8.77
C ASP A 145 25.04 23.47 8.63
N GLN A 146 25.99 24.42 8.65
CA GLN A 146 27.43 24.16 8.49
C GLN A 146 28.24 24.42 9.79
N ILE A 147 27.58 24.80 10.87
CA ILE A 147 28.21 25.10 12.15
C ILE A 147 28.16 23.85 13.03
N GLY A 148 29.32 23.43 13.56
CA GLY A 148 29.40 22.40 14.58
C GLY A 148 29.32 23.02 15.96
N HIS A 149 28.53 22.43 16.86
CA HIS A 149 28.37 22.92 18.23
C HIS A 149 29.14 22.04 19.21
N PHE A 150 30.12 22.62 19.90
CA PHE A 150 30.87 22.01 20.99
C PHE A 150 30.52 22.75 22.29
N GLY A 151 30.41 22.05 23.42
CA GLY A 151 29.80 22.60 24.63
C GLY A 151 30.28 23.99 25.09
N THR A 152 31.52 24.39 24.75
CA THR A 152 32.10 25.69 25.09
C THR A 152 32.38 26.60 23.89
N TYR A 153 32.28 26.12 22.64
CA TYR A 153 32.56 26.89 21.42
C TYR A 153 31.81 26.33 20.20
N ASP A 154 31.48 27.19 19.26
CA ASP A 154 30.98 26.78 17.95
C ASP A 154 32.15 26.69 16.97
N GLU A 155 32.06 25.81 15.97
CA GLU A 155 33.14 25.56 15.00
C GLU A 155 32.63 25.64 13.56
N PHE A 156 33.32 26.42 12.74
CA PHE A 156 33.20 26.35 11.29
C PHE A 156 34.37 25.55 10.72
N TYR A 157 34.07 24.34 10.25
CA TYR A 157 35.04 23.42 9.65
C TYR A 157 34.68 23.19 8.18
N TRP A 158 35.55 23.61 7.25
CA TRP A 158 35.21 23.77 5.84
C TRP A 158 36.33 23.35 4.88
N ASN A 159 35.97 22.58 3.85
CA ASN A 159 36.85 22.31 2.70
C ASN A 159 36.73 23.47 1.71
N VAL A 160 37.81 24.22 1.48
CA VAL A 160 37.79 25.43 0.66
C VAL A 160 37.58 25.07 -0.82
N ASN A 161 38.53 24.33 -1.42
CA ASN A 161 38.41 23.87 -2.79
C ASN A 161 37.79 22.46 -2.86
N GLY A 162 38.06 21.57 -1.91
CA GLY A 162 37.61 20.19 -1.93
C GLY A 162 38.60 19.22 -2.56
N THR A 163 38.40 17.93 -2.30
CA THR A 163 39.37 16.87 -2.64
C THR A 163 39.22 16.30 -4.04
N ASP A 164 38.18 16.70 -4.78
CA ASP A 164 37.88 16.16 -6.11
C ASP A 164 38.27 17.11 -7.26
N TRP A 165 39.12 18.12 -7.00
CA TRP A 165 39.65 18.97 -8.07
C TRP A 165 40.57 18.20 -9.01
N GLY A 166 40.24 18.21 -10.30
CA GLY A 166 41.02 17.56 -11.35
C GLY A 166 42.34 18.27 -11.70
N PHE A 167 42.52 19.50 -11.24
CA PHE A 167 43.65 20.37 -11.62
C PHE A 167 44.52 20.73 -10.40
N PRO A 168 45.83 20.96 -10.60
CA PRO A 168 46.66 21.58 -9.58
C PRO A 168 46.25 23.05 -9.38
N ILE A 169 46.44 23.55 -8.15
CA ILE A 169 46.15 24.92 -7.74
C ILE A 169 47.45 25.60 -7.32
N GLU A 170 47.85 26.65 -8.02
CA GLU A 170 49.11 27.37 -7.74
C GLU A 170 49.04 28.14 -6.41
N LYS A 171 47.93 28.85 -6.17
CA LYS A 171 47.69 29.60 -4.93
C LYS A 171 46.23 29.53 -4.51
N ILE A 172 45.98 29.28 -3.23
CA ILE A 172 44.64 29.25 -2.64
C ILE A 172 44.57 30.11 -1.39
N GLN A 173 43.46 30.82 -1.25
CA GLN A 173 43.15 31.69 -0.12
C GLN A 173 41.71 31.49 0.32
N ALA A 174 41.49 31.50 1.64
CA ALA A 174 40.16 31.55 2.23
C ALA A 174 40.09 32.62 3.30
N THR A 175 39.05 33.43 3.29
CA THR A 175 38.80 34.45 4.30
C THR A 175 37.47 34.19 4.97
N LEU A 176 37.47 33.97 6.27
CA LEU A 176 36.27 33.79 7.08
C LEU A 176 35.93 35.09 7.80
N THR A 177 34.69 35.54 7.66
CA THR A 177 34.12 36.68 8.39
C THR A 177 32.93 36.20 9.23
N LEU A 178 33.05 36.33 10.54
CA LEU A 178 32.02 36.01 11.53
C LEU A 178 31.19 37.26 11.88
N PRO A 179 29.94 37.09 12.38
CA PRO A 179 29.10 38.23 12.73
C PRO A 179 29.65 39.01 13.93
N ILE A 180 29.24 40.28 14.04
CA ILE A 180 29.66 41.17 15.14
C ILE A 180 29.23 40.57 16.48
N GLY A 181 30.09 40.64 17.49
CA GLY A 181 29.85 40.03 18.81
C GLY A 181 30.36 38.59 18.96
N THR A 182 30.89 38.00 17.89
CA THR A 182 31.69 36.76 17.97
C THR A 182 33.15 37.06 18.30
N THR A 183 33.87 36.05 18.81
CA THR A 183 35.32 36.13 19.02
C THR A 183 35.92 34.79 18.63
N ILE A 184 36.92 34.81 17.75
CA ILE A 184 37.70 33.63 17.37
C ILE A 184 38.50 33.17 18.59
N LEU A 185 38.36 31.90 18.95
CA LEU A 185 39.01 31.28 20.10
C LEU A 185 40.20 30.42 19.68
N GLN A 186 40.04 29.69 18.58
CA GLN A 186 41.04 28.74 18.08
C GLN A 186 40.90 28.56 16.57
N ASN A 187 42.01 28.22 15.91
CA ASN A 187 42.01 27.92 14.48
C ASN A 187 43.04 26.85 14.12
N SER A 188 42.79 26.15 13.02
CA SER A 188 43.73 25.24 12.39
C SER A 188 43.44 25.16 10.89
N CYS A 189 44.45 24.83 10.10
CA CYS A 189 44.30 24.53 8.68
C CYS A 189 45.02 23.23 8.33
N TYR A 190 44.53 22.54 7.32
CA TYR A 190 45.05 21.25 6.86
C TYR A 190 45.14 21.23 5.34
N THR A 191 46.18 20.58 4.83
CA THR A 191 46.48 20.50 3.40
C THR A 191 46.74 19.07 2.94
N GLY A 192 46.46 18.79 1.67
CA GLY A 192 46.75 17.52 1.00
C GLY A 192 45.48 16.77 0.62
N LYS A 193 45.61 15.48 0.25
CA LYS A 193 44.47 14.62 -0.07
C LYS A 193 43.58 14.35 1.15
N SER A 194 42.38 13.83 0.93
CA SER A 194 41.45 13.44 1.99
C SER A 194 42.13 12.57 3.05
N GLY A 195 41.96 12.93 4.33
CA GLY A 195 42.57 12.27 5.49
C GLY A 195 43.97 12.75 5.88
N SER A 196 44.61 13.62 5.09
CA SER A 196 45.93 14.19 5.42
C SER A 196 45.88 15.10 6.64
N THR A 197 46.75 14.91 7.62
CA THR A 197 46.89 15.78 8.80
C THR A 197 47.97 16.85 8.65
N LYS A 198 48.61 16.95 7.46
CA LYS A 198 49.63 17.96 7.17
C LYS A 198 49.03 19.37 7.27
N LYS A 199 49.83 20.33 7.74
CA LYS A 199 49.43 21.74 7.95
C LYS A 199 50.31 22.71 7.13
N ASN A 200 50.47 22.45 5.83
CA ASN A 200 51.29 23.27 4.94
C ASN A 200 50.51 24.51 4.47
N CYS A 201 50.07 25.31 5.44
CA CYS A 201 49.22 26.47 5.25
C CYS A 201 49.51 27.49 6.36
N ALA A 202 49.28 28.76 6.07
CA ALA A 202 49.41 29.85 7.03
C ALA A 202 48.03 30.40 7.39
N SER A 203 47.88 30.90 8.61
CA SER A 203 46.70 31.64 9.06
C SER A 203 47.09 33.00 9.63
N GLU A 204 46.27 34.00 9.37
CA GLU A 204 46.46 35.38 9.84
C GLU A 204 45.14 35.93 10.38
N ASN A 205 45.12 36.34 11.65
CA ASN A 205 43.97 36.99 12.26
C ASN A 205 43.97 38.48 11.91
N LEU A 206 42.98 38.92 11.13
CA LEU A 206 42.83 40.32 10.73
C LEU A 206 42.07 41.14 11.78
N SER A 207 41.14 40.50 12.51
CA SER A 207 40.39 41.08 13.63
C SER A 207 39.85 39.97 14.55
N SER A 208 39.09 40.33 15.59
CA SER A 208 38.41 39.35 16.46
C SER A 208 37.36 38.49 15.76
N THR A 209 36.89 38.92 14.58
CA THR A 209 35.83 38.25 13.80
C THR A 209 36.27 37.85 12.39
N LYS A 210 37.51 38.15 11.99
CA LYS A 210 37.99 37.93 10.62
C LYS A 210 39.37 37.29 10.61
N ILE A 211 39.49 36.19 9.86
CA ILE A 211 40.72 35.40 9.72
C ILE A 211 40.91 34.97 8.27
N THR A 212 42.16 34.96 7.82
CA THR A 212 42.55 34.55 6.48
C THR A 212 43.50 33.35 6.54
N PHE A 213 43.35 32.42 5.59
CA PHE A 213 44.17 31.24 5.42
C PHE A 213 44.75 31.19 4.01
N ILE A 214 46.01 30.79 3.88
CA ILE A 214 46.73 30.75 2.60
C ILE A 214 47.49 29.43 2.48
N ALA A 215 47.48 28.83 1.29
CA ALA A 215 48.36 27.74 0.91
C ALA A 215 48.78 27.88 -0.56
N ASP A 216 49.93 27.29 -0.89
CA ASP A 216 50.52 27.36 -2.23
C ASP A 216 50.81 25.95 -2.77
N ARG A 217 50.80 25.82 -4.10
CA ARG A 217 51.18 24.61 -4.86
C ARG A 217 50.48 23.33 -4.38
N LEU A 218 49.16 23.32 -4.44
CA LEU A 218 48.38 22.10 -4.22
C LEU A 218 48.33 21.28 -5.51
N ASN A 219 48.65 19.99 -5.41
CA ASN A 219 48.51 19.07 -6.54
C ASN A 219 47.02 18.78 -6.82
N ALA A 220 46.74 18.16 -7.96
CA ALA A 220 45.40 17.64 -8.25
C ALA A 220 44.92 16.72 -7.10
N LYS A 221 43.65 16.87 -6.72
CA LYS A 221 43.00 16.20 -5.57
C LYS A 221 43.51 16.58 -4.18
N GLU A 222 44.38 17.59 -4.07
CA GLU A 222 44.75 18.17 -2.78
C GLU A 222 43.83 19.35 -2.43
N ASN A 223 43.57 19.51 -1.14
CA ASN A 223 42.59 20.44 -0.62
C ASN A 223 43.21 21.32 0.47
N LEU A 224 42.71 22.55 0.62
CA LEU A 224 42.85 23.36 1.82
C LEU A 224 41.58 23.22 2.66
N THR A 225 41.71 22.71 3.88
CA THR A 225 40.63 22.66 4.86
C THR A 225 40.92 23.62 5.99
N ILE A 226 39.93 24.44 6.37
CA ILE A 226 40.04 25.41 7.47
C ILE A 226 39.09 25.03 8.59
N ALA A 227 39.54 25.18 9.84
CA ALA A 227 38.72 24.96 11.03
C ALA A 227 38.88 26.15 11.97
N VAL A 228 37.77 26.81 12.31
CA VAL A 228 37.75 27.99 13.18
C VAL A 228 36.73 27.78 14.29
N GLY A 229 37.22 27.72 15.52
CA GLY A 229 36.40 27.70 16.73
C GLY A 229 36.19 29.11 17.26
N PHE A 230 34.94 29.48 17.55
CA PHE A 230 34.55 30.80 18.05
C PHE A 230 33.55 30.68 19.20
N LYS A 231 33.37 31.77 19.95
CA LYS A 231 32.50 31.79 21.14
C LYS A 231 31.07 31.30 20.79
N ALA A 232 30.61 30.29 21.54
CA ALA A 232 29.28 29.70 21.35
C ALA A 232 28.14 30.66 21.74
N GLY A 233 26.96 30.42 21.16
CA GLY A 233 25.70 31.08 21.57
C GLY A 233 25.48 32.49 21.02
N VAL A 234 26.33 32.93 20.07
CA VAL A 234 26.15 34.19 19.36
C VAL A 234 25.22 34.02 18.15
N LEU A 235 25.19 32.82 17.56
CA LEU A 235 24.31 32.51 16.43
C LEU A 235 22.89 32.19 16.92
N LYS A 236 21.89 32.79 16.27
CA LYS A 236 20.45 32.62 16.53
C LYS A 236 19.85 31.66 15.49
N GLU A 237 20.12 30.37 15.65
CA GLU A 237 19.54 29.36 14.77
C GLU A 237 18.03 29.19 15.00
N PRO A 238 17.24 28.92 13.94
CA PRO A 238 15.85 28.53 14.11
C PRO A 238 15.77 27.22 14.91
N SER A 239 14.82 27.14 15.85
CA SER A 239 14.63 25.94 16.67
C SER A 239 14.34 24.72 15.80
N ALA A 240 14.68 23.52 16.31
CA ALA A 240 14.45 22.26 15.61
C ALA A 240 12.97 22.09 15.19
N PHE A 241 12.02 22.56 16.01
CA PHE A 241 10.60 22.58 15.67
C PHE A 241 10.29 23.49 14.48
N MET A 242 10.86 24.70 14.43
CA MET A 242 10.65 25.62 13.30
C MET A 242 11.30 25.09 12.02
N LYS A 243 12.50 24.48 12.11
CA LYS A 243 13.13 23.79 10.98
C LYS A 243 12.24 22.63 10.48
N TRP A 244 11.71 21.81 11.38
CA TRP A 244 10.78 20.71 11.05
C TRP A 244 9.47 21.23 10.45
N LEU A 245 8.90 22.28 11.01
CA LEU A 245 7.64 22.89 10.54
C LEU A 245 7.83 23.44 9.14
N ASN A 246 8.84 24.27 8.89
CA ASN A 246 9.10 24.82 7.55
C ASN A 246 9.32 23.71 6.50
N LYS A 247 9.95 22.61 6.90
CA LYS A 247 10.19 21.46 6.02
C LYS A 247 8.91 20.65 5.72
N ASN A 248 8.03 20.47 6.70
CA ASN A 248 6.90 19.55 6.62
C ASN A 248 5.53 20.23 6.63
N TRP A 249 5.48 21.57 6.60
CA TRP A 249 4.21 22.32 6.61
C TRP A 249 3.23 21.88 5.53
N PRO A 250 3.63 21.50 4.29
CA PRO A 250 2.68 21.05 3.29
C PRO A 250 1.97 19.75 3.73
N SER A 251 2.65 18.87 4.45
CA SER A 251 2.10 17.61 4.98
C SER A 251 1.05 17.82 6.07
N LEU A 252 0.99 18.99 6.72
CA LEU A 252 -0.05 19.30 7.71
C LEU A 252 -1.46 19.28 7.10
N PHE A 253 -1.60 19.70 5.84
CA PHE A 253 -2.87 19.64 5.12
C PHE A 253 -3.39 18.20 4.99
N LEU A 254 -2.49 17.24 4.72
CA LEU A 254 -2.84 15.82 4.66
C LEU A 254 -3.32 15.29 6.01
N ILE A 255 -2.67 15.70 7.11
CA ILE A 255 -3.07 15.31 8.48
C ILE A 255 -4.49 15.79 8.77
N LEU A 256 -4.80 17.05 8.47
CA LEU A 256 -6.16 17.59 8.62
C LEU A 256 -7.16 16.82 7.75
N GLY A 257 -6.76 16.44 6.54
CA GLY A 257 -7.56 15.59 5.65
C GLY A 257 -7.86 14.21 6.24
N VAL A 258 -6.88 13.56 6.88
CA VAL A 258 -7.08 12.28 7.59
C VAL A 258 -8.06 12.44 8.74
N LEU A 259 -7.88 13.47 9.57
CA LEU A 259 -8.77 13.73 10.71
C LEU A 259 -10.21 13.96 10.24
N TYR A 260 -10.40 14.70 9.14
CA TYR A 260 -11.71 14.91 8.55
C TYR A 260 -12.33 13.61 8.00
N LEU A 261 -11.55 12.77 7.32
CA LEU A 261 -12.01 11.46 6.86
C LEU A 261 -12.43 10.55 8.02
N ILE A 262 -11.65 10.51 9.10
CA ILE A 262 -11.98 9.75 10.31
C ILE A 262 -13.29 10.27 10.91
N TYR A 263 -13.43 11.59 11.06
CA TYR A 263 -14.66 12.22 11.55
C TYR A 263 -15.87 11.87 10.67
N PHE A 264 -15.74 11.99 9.34
CA PHE A 264 -16.79 11.64 8.39
C PHE A 264 -17.21 10.17 8.52
N CYS A 265 -16.24 9.25 8.56
CA CYS A 265 -16.49 7.83 8.72
C CYS A 265 -17.17 7.53 10.07
N TYR A 266 -16.69 8.11 11.16
CA TYR A 266 -17.22 7.89 12.50
C TYR A 266 -18.67 8.41 12.65
N ASP A 267 -18.95 9.64 12.22
CA ASP A 267 -20.29 10.22 12.30
C ASP A 267 -21.32 9.41 11.48
N ASN A 268 -20.94 9.01 10.26
CA ASN A 268 -21.81 8.21 9.41
C ASN A 268 -21.96 6.77 9.91
N TRP A 269 -20.91 6.17 10.47
CA TRP A 269 -20.99 4.86 11.12
C TRP A 269 -21.94 4.90 12.32
N ARG A 270 -21.84 5.92 13.18
CA ARG A 270 -22.73 6.09 14.33
C ARG A 270 -24.21 6.18 13.92
N LYS A 271 -24.50 6.84 12.78
CA LYS A 271 -25.87 7.05 12.28
C LYS A 271 -26.42 5.86 11.50
N TYR A 272 -25.60 5.21 10.67
CA TYR A 272 -26.08 4.25 9.66
C TYR A 272 -25.46 2.84 9.77
N GLY A 273 -24.36 2.68 10.52
CA GLY A 273 -23.62 1.42 10.66
C GLY A 273 -23.80 0.71 12.00
N LYS A 274 -24.48 1.32 13.00
CA LYS A 274 -24.82 0.62 14.24
C LYS A 274 -25.89 -0.43 13.99
N ASP A 275 -25.57 -1.67 14.37
CA ASP A 275 -26.51 -2.79 14.29
C ASP A 275 -27.76 -2.52 15.15
N PRO A 276 -28.95 -2.92 14.66
CA PRO A 276 -30.16 -2.82 15.47
C PRO A 276 -30.05 -3.76 16.67
N GLN A 277 -30.70 -3.40 17.78
CA GLN A 277 -30.69 -4.24 18.98
C GLN A 277 -31.31 -5.61 18.67
N LYS A 278 -30.56 -6.67 18.95
CA LYS A 278 -31.06 -8.04 18.80
C LYS A 278 -32.11 -8.31 19.89
N PRO A 279 -33.34 -8.71 19.52
CA PRO A 279 -34.34 -9.12 20.51
C PRO A 279 -33.82 -10.26 21.38
N VAL A 280 -34.30 -10.33 22.63
CA VAL A 280 -33.96 -11.43 23.53
C VAL A 280 -34.43 -12.75 22.92
N VAL A 281 -33.51 -13.72 22.82
CA VAL A 281 -33.81 -15.05 22.31
C VAL A 281 -34.58 -15.81 23.38
N ILE A 282 -35.83 -16.15 23.08
CA ILE A 282 -36.68 -16.98 23.94
C ILE A 282 -36.98 -18.31 23.25
N PRO A 283 -37.05 -19.45 23.97
CA PRO A 283 -37.45 -20.72 23.39
C PRO A 283 -38.79 -20.60 22.65
N GLN A 284 -38.82 -21.01 21.38
CA GLN A 284 -40.03 -21.02 20.56
C GLN A 284 -40.45 -22.48 20.32
N PHE A 285 -41.72 -22.80 20.51
CA PHE A 285 -42.23 -24.17 20.33
C PHE A 285 -42.82 -24.43 18.93
N ASN A 286 -43.02 -23.38 18.14
CA ASN A 286 -43.59 -23.44 16.81
C ASN A 286 -42.64 -22.84 15.77
N ALA A 287 -42.76 -23.31 14.53
CA ALA A 287 -41.99 -22.76 13.41
C ALA A 287 -42.34 -21.28 13.19
N PRO A 288 -41.35 -20.36 13.24
CA PRO A 288 -41.60 -18.94 13.12
C PRO A 288 -42.19 -18.56 11.76
N GLY A 289 -43.19 -17.67 11.80
CA GLY A 289 -43.87 -17.13 10.61
C GLY A 289 -44.55 -18.18 9.74
N ASN A 290 -44.82 -19.39 10.25
CA ASN A 290 -45.34 -20.53 9.49
C ASN A 290 -44.54 -20.77 8.19
N LYS A 291 -43.21 -20.63 8.24
CA LYS A 291 -42.32 -20.83 7.08
C LYS A 291 -41.87 -22.26 6.95
N SER A 292 -41.60 -22.71 5.72
CA SER A 292 -41.13 -24.06 5.45
C SER A 292 -39.76 -24.32 6.09
N PRO A 293 -39.39 -25.60 6.29
CA PRO A 293 -38.06 -25.96 6.77
C PRO A 293 -36.95 -25.35 5.89
N ALA A 294 -37.11 -25.38 4.57
CA ALA A 294 -36.12 -24.84 3.66
C ALA A 294 -35.95 -23.31 3.78
N MET A 295 -37.06 -22.58 3.95
CA MET A 295 -37.02 -21.14 4.15
C MET A 295 -36.29 -20.79 5.45
N LEU A 296 -36.62 -21.44 6.56
CA LEU A 296 -35.97 -21.19 7.85
C LEU A 296 -34.49 -21.60 7.84
N GLY A 297 -34.16 -22.73 7.20
CA GLY A 297 -32.78 -23.14 6.98
C GLY A 297 -31.97 -22.13 6.17
N TYR A 298 -32.57 -21.61 5.09
CA TYR A 298 -31.95 -20.58 4.25
C TYR A 298 -31.75 -19.26 5.00
N ILE A 299 -32.74 -18.79 5.77
CA ILE A 299 -32.61 -17.57 6.57
C ILE A 299 -31.53 -17.77 7.64
N SER A 300 -31.54 -18.91 8.35
CA SER A 300 -30.57 -19.22 9.41
C SER A 300 -29.13 -19.28 8.91
N LYS A 301 -28.89 -19.94 7.77
CA LYS A 301 -27.54 -20.08 7.21
C LYS A 301 -27.11 -18.88 6.36
N GLY A 302 -28.04 -18.06 5.88
CA GLY A 302 -27.78 -16.95 4.95
C GLY A 302 -27.32 -17.37 3.55
N GLU A 303 -27.15 -18.67 3.30
CA GLU A 303 -26.69 -19.27 2.05
C GLU A 303 -27.52 -20.50 1.70
N PHE A 304 -27.68 -20.80 0.41
CA PHE A 304 -28.41 -21.97 -0.05
C PHE A 304 -27.59 -23.26 0.12
N SER A 305 -28.20 -24.29 0.71
CA SER A 305 -27.65 -25.65 0.81
C SER A 305 -28.62 -26.66 0.24
N ILE A 306 -28.09 -27.76 -0.29
CA ILE A 306 -28.88 -28.90 -0.77
C ILE A 306 -29.76 -29.51 0.33
N THR A 307 -29.32 -29.39 1.59
CA THR A 307 -30.05 -29.81 2.79
C THR A 307 -31.43 -29.16 2.89
N HIS A 308 -31.60 -27.93 2.36
CA HIS A 308 -32.89 -27.25 2.33
C HIS A 308 -33.88 -27.97 1.42
N VAL A 309 -33.40 -28.48 0.27
CA VAL A 309 -34.22 -29.28 -0.64
C VAL A 309 -34.59 -30.61 0.01
N THR A 310 -33.62 -31.28 0.64
CA THR A 310 -33.84 -32.52 1.38
C THR A 310 -34.90 -32.34 2.47
N ALA A 311 -34.78 -31.32 3.32
CA ALA A 311 -35.74 -31.08 4.39
C ALA A 311 -37.16 -30.82 3.85
N ASN A 312 -37.31 -30.07 2.76
CA ASN A 312 -38.62 -29.89 2.12
C ASN A 312 -39.17 -31.18 1.52
N LEU A 313 -38.34 -32.03 0.92
CA LEU A 313 -38.78 -33.34 0.43
C LEU A 313 -39.21 -34.24 1.59
N VAL A 314 -38.52 -34.20 2.74
CA VAL A 314 -38.94 -34.92 3.95
C VAL A 314 -40.26 -34.38 4.49
N ASP A 315 -40.46 -33.06 4.58
CA ASP A 315 -41.73 -32.46 5.01
C ASP A 315 -42.89 -32.86 4.07
N LEU A 316 -42.64 -32.88 2.76
CA LEU A 316 -43.59 -33.36 1.76
C LEU A 316 -43.92 -34.86 1.93
N ALA A 317 -42.95 -35.68 2.33
CA ALA A 317 -43.15 -37.10 2.57
C ALA A 317 -44.01 -37.34 3.81
N ILE A 318 -43.72 -36.64 4.91
CA ILE A 318 -44.47 -36.69 6.18
C ILE A 318 -45.92 -36.25 5.97
N ARG A 319 -46.13 -35.20 5.16
CA ARG A 319 -47.49 -34.72 4.80
C ARG A 319 -48.22 -35.63 3.79
N GLY A 320 -47.57 -36.68 3.30
CA GLY A 320 -48.16 -37.68 2.39
C GLY A 320 -48.29 -37.22 0.93
N PHE A 321 -47.48 -36.26 0.47
CA PHE A 321 -47.45 -35.84 -0.94
C PHE A 321 -46.47 -36.66 -1.78
N ILE A 322 -45.43 -37.21 -1.15
CA ILE A 322 -44.43 -38.06 -1.81
C ILE A 322 -44.09 -39.27 -0.95
N LYS A 323 -43.54 -40.31 -1.57
CA LYS A 323 -42.90 -41.44 -0.89
C LYS A 323 -41.44 -41.52 -1.34
N ILE A 324 -40.52 -41.64 -0.39
CA ILE A 324 -39.08 -41.81 -0.65
C ILE A 324 -38.71 -43.24 -0.30
N ASP A 325 -38.36 -44.04 -1.30
CA ASP A 325 -37.91 -45.42 -1.14
C ASP A 325 -36.38 -45.48 -1.35
N GLU A 326 -35.63 -46.04 -0.39
CA GLU A 326 -34.20 -46.37 -0.58
C GLU A 326 -34.10 -47.72 -1.31
N VAL A 327 -33.41 -47.75 -2.45
CA VAL A 327 -33.16 -48.94 -3.26
C VAL A 327 -31.66 -49.25 -3.18
N LYS A 328 -31.31 -50.50 -2.85
CA LYS A 328 -29.93 -50.96 -2.88
C LYS A 328 -29.49 -51.16 -4.33
N ASP A 329 -28.36 -50.58 -4.71
CA ASP A 329 -27.75 -50.79 -6.03
C ASP A 329 -26.97 -52.11 -6.01
N GLU A 330 -27.43 -53.12 -6.74
CA GLU A 330 -26.74 -54.43 -6.82
C GLU A 330 -25.53 -54.41 -7.77
N VAL A 331 -25.41 -53.39 -8.64
CA VAL A 331 -24.46 -53.40 -9.78
C VAL A 331 -23.11 -52.75 -9.43
N LYS A 332 -23.07 -51.81 -8.49
CA LYS A 332 -21.82 -51.18 -8.02
C LYS A 332 -21.48 -51.68 -6.62
N LYS A 333 -20.50 -52.59 -6.51
CA LYS A 333 -19.77 -52.92 -5.26
C LYS A 333 -18.88 -51.73 -4.79
N SER A 334 -19.42 -50.52 -4.79
CA SER A 334 -18.80 -49.36 -4.16
C SER A 334 -19.68 -48.98 -2.98
N THR A 335 -19.09 -49.05 -1.78
CA THR A 335 -19.70 -48.92 -0.45
C THR A 335 -20.43 -47.58 -0.20
N PHE A 336 -20.59 -46.71 -1.21
CA PHE A 336 -20.96 -45.29 -1.02
C PHE A 336 -22.09 -44.73 -1.90
N SER A 337 -22.76 -45.50 -2.77
CA SER A 337 -23.87 -44.95 -3.60
C SER A 337 -25.22 -45.61 -3.31
N LYS A 338 -25.98 -45.04 -2.37
CA LYS A 338 -27.42 -45.34 -2.18
C LYS A 338 -28.23 -44.75 -3.34
N ILE A 339 -29.23 -45.48 -3.83
CA ILE A 339 -30.19 -44.98 -4.82
C ILE A 339 -31.51 -44.67 -4.12
N PHE A 340 -32.10 -43.53 -4.42
CA PHE A 340 -33.39 -43.14 -3.87
C PHE A 340 -34.43 -42.99 -4.98
N THR A 341 -35.61 -43.52 -4.75
CA THR A 341 -36.76 -43.41 -5.65
C THR A 341 -37.82 -42.56 -4.99
N ILE A 342 -38.23 -41.47 -5.64
CA ILE A 342 -39.25 -40.56 -5.12
C ILE A 342 -40.52 -40.70 -5.97
N LYS A 343 -41.62 -41.10 -5.34
CA LYS A 343 -42.94 -41.30 -5.98
C LYS A 343 -43.90 -40.20 -5.55
N LYS A 344 -44.61 -39.59 -6.50
CA LYS A 344 -45.67 -38.60 -6.24
C LYS A 344 -46.97 -39.31 -5.86
N LEU A 345 -47.60 -38.87 -4.78
CA LEU A 345 -48.90 -39.39 -4.32
C LEU A 345 -50.04 -38.51 -4.82
N ALA A 346 -51.25 -39.09 -4.95
CA ALA A 346 -52.44 -38.44 -5.54
C ALA A 346 -53.18 -37.51 -4.56
N LYS A 347 -52.44 -36.82 -3.70
CA LYS A 347 -53.00 -35.87 -2.73
C LYS A 347 -53.04 -34.48 -3.37
N GLU A 348 -54.23 -33.97 -3.63
CA GLU A 348 -54.46 -32.58 -4.02
C GLU A 348 -54.87 -31.78 -2.78
N ASP A 349 -54.13 -30.73 -2.40
CA ASP A 349 -54.63 -29.76 -1.42
C ASP A 349 -53.83 -28.44 -1.32
N ASP A 350 -54.56 -27.40 -0.91
CA ASP A 350 -54.26 -25.96 -0.89
C ASP A 350 -53.27 -25.49 0.19
N LYS A 351 -52.80 -26.38 1.07
CA LYS A 351 -51.99 -26.04 2.27
C LYS A 351 -50.47 -26.08 2.07
N LEU A 352 -49.98 -26.34 0.86
CA LEU A 352 -48.55 -26.31 0.57
C LEU A 352 -48.01 -24.88 0.45
N GLN A 353 -46.78 -24.67 0.91
CA GLN A 353 -46.07 -23.42 0.67
C GLN A 353 -45.58 -23.34 -0.78
N ASP A 354 -45.32 -22.12 -1.26
CA ASP A 354 -45.00 -21.87 -2.66
C ASP A 354 -43.67 -22.53 -3.10
N ASP A 355 -42.70 -22.57 -2.19
CA ASP A 355 -41.43 -23.27 -2.37
C ASP A 355 -41.60 -24.80 -2.48
N GLN A 356 -42.58 -25.37 -1.79
CA GLN A 356 -42.93 -26.80 -1.86
C GLN A 356 -43.69 -27.12 -3.15
N LYS A 357 -44.63 -26.26 -3.55
CA LYS A 357 -45.38 -26.37 -4.81
C LYS A 357 -44.43 -26.33 -6.01
N ILE A 358 -43.49 -25.39 -6.05
CA ILE A 358 -42.55 -25.29 -7.17
C ILE A 358 -41.62 -26.50 -7.22
N LEU A 359 -41.15 -26.98 -6.06
CA LEU A 359 -40.26 -28.13 -5.98
C LEU A 359 -40.97 -29.38 -6.52
N LEU A 360 -42.18 -29.68 -6.06
CA LEU A 360 -43.01 -30.77 -6.57
C LEU A 360 -43.24 -30.66 -8.08
N LYS A 361 -43.67 -29.49 -8.55
CA LYS A 361 -43.97 -29.26 -9.97
C LYS A 361 -42.75 -29.46 -10.84
N LYS A 362 -41.59 -28.94 -10.44
CA LYS A 362 -40.36 -28.95 -11.25
C LYS A 362 -39.64 -30.29 -11.21
N ILE A 363 -39.58 -30.94 -10.04
CA ILE A 363 -38.87 -32.21 -9.89
C ILE A 363 -39.62 -33.35 -10.60
N PHE A 364 -40.96 -33.36 -10.54
CA PHE A 364 -41.78 -34.38 -11.21
C PHE A 364 -42.16 -34.00 -12.64
N GLY A 365 -42.45 -32.75 -12.97
CA GLY A 365 -42.97 -32.40 -14.30
C GLY A 365 -44.22 -33.24 -14.63
N THR A 366 -44.17 -34.01 -15.72
CA THR A 366 -45.23 -34.96 -16.13
C THR A 366 -45.07 -36.38 -15.54
N THR A 367 -43.92 -36.69 -14.95
CA THR A 367 -43.60 -38.05 -14.44
C THR A 367 -44.14 -38.25 -13.02
N LYS A 368 -44.61 -39.46 -12.69
CA LYS A 368 -45.06 -39.81 -11.32
C LYS A 368 -43.94 -40.29 -10.40
N GLN A 369 -42.76 -40.58 -10.93
CA GLN A 369 -41.63 -41.14 -10.19
C GLN A 369 -40.31 -40.62 -10.76
N ILE A 370 -39.35 -40.38 -9.88
CA ILE A 370 -37.97 -39.97 -10.23
C ILE A 370 -36.96 -40.80 -9.44
N THR A 371 -35.78 -41.00 -10.01
CA THR A 371 -34.68 -41.73 -9.39
C THR A 371 -33.50 -40.78 -9.16
N VAL A 372 -32.97 -40.76 -7.94
CA VAL A 372 -31.81 -39.96 -7.54
C VAL A 372 -30.69 -40.92 -7.18
N ASN A 373 -29.68 -41.01 -8.03
CA ASN A 373 -28.58 -41.98 -7.94
C ASN A 373 -27.20 -41.32 -7.80
N GLY A 374 -27.14 -39.99 -7.62
CA GLY A 374 -25.89 -39.25 -7.48
C GLY A 374 -25.21 -38.91 -8.81
N THR A 375 -25.78 -39.34 -9.94
CA THR A 375 -25.32 -38.93 -11.27
C THR A 375 -26.04 -37.69 -11.74
N TYR A 376 -25.32 -36.83 -12.47
CA TYR A 376 -25.82 -35.55 -12.96
C TYR A 376 -27.12 -35.73 -13.77
N ASP A 377 -28.17 -35.03 -13.34
CA ASP A 377 -29.46 -35.00 -14.00
C ASP A 377 -29.88 -33.53 -14.23
N THR A 378 -30.09 -33.17 -15.49
CA THR A 378 -30.42 -31.79 -15.89
C THR A 378 -31.77 -31.32 -15.34
N LYS A 379 -32.75 -32.22 -15.20
CA LYS A 379 -34.08 -31.93 -14.64
C LYS A 379 -33.97 -31.67 -13.14
N ILE A 380 -33.25 -32.53 -12.39
CA ILE A 380 -32.99 -32.33 -10.96
C ILE A 380 -32.21 -31.03 -10.73
N LYS A 381 -31.14 -30.80 -11.50
CA LYS A 381 -30.34 -29.56 -11.43
C LYS A 381 -31.20 -28.32 -11.67
N ASN A 382 -32.08 -28.34 -12.67
CA ASN A 382 -32.94 -27.20 -12.98
C ASN A 382 -34.03 -27.02 -11.91
N ALA A 383 -34.61 -28.09 -11.39
CA ALA A 383 -35.57 -28.03 -10.28
C ALA A 383 -34.95 -27.44 -9.01
N VAL A 384 -33.74 -27.88 -8.64
CA VAL A 384 -32.98 -27.34 -7.50
C VAL A 384 -32.59 -25.88 -7.73
N HIS A 385 -32.20 -25.52 -8.95
CA HIS A 385 -31.89 -24.13 -9.32
C HIS A 385 -33.12 -23.22 -9.19
N ASP A 386 -34.27 -23.60 -9.78
CA ASP A 386 -35.51 -22.82 -9.72
C ASP A 386 -36.00 -22.68 -8.28
N PHE A 387 -35.91 -23.75 -7.51
CA PHE A 387 -36.17 -23.74 -6.07
C PHE A 387 -35.27 -22.71 -5.37
N LYS A 388 -33.95 -22.79 -5.55
CA LYS A 388 -32.97 -21.84 -4.98
C LYS A 388 -33.32 -20.39 -5.32
N VAL A 389 -33.66 -20.10 -6.58
CA VAL A 389 -34.03 -18.75 -7.02
C VAL A 389 -35.26 -18.25 -6.25
N LEU A 390 -36.30 -19.09 -6.12
CA LEU A 390 -37.52 -18.74 -5.41
C LEU A 390 -37.26 -18.44 -3.92
N ILE A 391 -36.66 -19.36 -3.17
CA ILE A 391 -36.40 -19.13 -1.73
C ILE A 391 -35.44 -17.97 -1.49
N THR A 392 -34.51 -17.70 -2.40
CA THR A 392 -33.63 -16.52 -2.33
C THR A 392 -34.43 -15.22 -2.48
N ASN A 393 -35.38 -15.18 -3.42
CA ASN A 393 -36.19 -13.99 -3.70
C ASN A 393 -37.25 -13.74 -2.62
N GLU A 394 -37.94 -14.77 -2.15
CA GLU A 394 -38.99 -14.65 -1.12
C GLU A 394 -38.42 -14.28 0.25
N ASN A 395 -37.23 -14.77 0.58
CA ASN A 395 -36.59 -14.51 1.88
C ASN A 395 -35.54 -13.40 1.82
N LYS A 396 -35.55 -12.61 0.73
CA LYS A 396 -34.63 -11.48 0.53
C LYS A 396 -34.70 -10.48 1.68
N LYS A 397 -35.90 -10.18 2.16
CA LYS A 397 -36.19 -9.28 3.29
C LYS A 397 -35.46 -9.67 4.59
N TYR A 398 -35.33 -10.98 4.83
CA TYR A 398 -34.69 -11.56 6.03
C TYR A 398 -33.21 -11.87 5.84
N THR A 399 -32.66 -11.68 4.64
CA THR A 399 -31.25 -11.98 4.34
C THR A 399 -30.48 -10.76 3.84
N GLU A 400 -31.18 -9.70 3.43
CA GLU A 400 -30.59 -8.44 2.99
C GLU A 400 -29.94 -7.66 4.14
N THR A 401 -28.79 -7.09 3.80
CA THR A 401 -28.09 -6.09 4.59
C THR A 401 -28.16 -4.77 3.85
N THR A 402 -28.42 -3.68 4.56
CA THR A 402 -28.38 -2.34 3.98
C THR A 402 -26.92 -1.93 3.80
N ALA A 403 -26.40 -2.11 2.60
CA ALA A 403 -25.07 -1.63 2.24
C ALA A 403 -25.16 -0.15 1.83
N ASN A 404 -24.84 0.77 2.74
CA ASN A 404 -24.83 2.22 2.51
C ASN A 404 -23.68 2.67 1.58
N SER A 405 -23.54 2.01 0.43
CA SER A 405 -22.42 2.14 -0.52
C SER A 405 -22.25 3.57 -1.02
N LYS A 406 -23.32 4.36 -1.10
CA LYS A 406 -23.28 5.79 -1.45
C LYS A 406 -22.39 6.59 -0.50
N LEU A 407 -22.38 6.28 0.80
CA LEU A 407 -21.52 6.96 1.79
C LEU A 407 -20.05 6.61 1.58
N VAL A 408 -19.75 5.37 1.20
CA VAL A 408 -18.38 4.94 0.88
C VAL A 408 -17.87 5.65 -0.38
N PHE A 409 -18.71 5.81 -1.41
CA PHE A 409 -18.35 6.61 -2.59
C PHE A 409 -18.18 8.10 -2.27
N LYS A 410 -18.93 8.66 -1.31
CA LYS A 410 -18.70 10.03 -0.84
C LYS A 410 -17.35 10.16 -0.13
N ALA A 411 -17.02 9.24 0.77
CA ALA A 411 -15.72 9.22 1.44
C ALA A 411 -14.56 9.06 0.44
N LEU A 412 -14.72 8.21 -0.58
CA LEU A 412 -13.75 8.08 -1.66
C LEU A 412 -13.55 9.40 -2.42
N LYS A 413 -14.64 10.09 -2.79
CA LYS A 413 -14.54 11.40 -3.46
C LYS A 413 -13.80 12.43 -2.60
N ILE A 414 -14.12 12.50 -1.30
CA ILE A 414 -13.44 13.39 -0.35
C ILE A 414 -11.94 13.11 -0.31
N MET A 415 -11.55 11.83 -0.18
CA MET A 415 -10.15 11.43 -0.16
C MET A 415 -9.40 11.81 -1.44
N LEU A 416 -9.97 11.52 -2.61
CA LEU A 416 -9.35 11.85 -3.90
C LEU A 416 -9.22 13.37 -4.09
N ILE A 417 -10.19 14.16 -3.62
CA ILE A 417 -10.11 15.62 -3.63
C ILE A 417 -8.96 16.10 -2.75
N ILE A 418 -8.86 15.62 -1.50
CA ILE A 418 -7.77 16.01 -0.58
C ILE A 418 -6.41 15.67 -1.18
N PHE A 419 -6.25 14.45 -1.71
CA PHE A 419 -5.01 14.01 -2.34
C PHE A 419 -4.66 14.88 -3.56
N PHE A 420 -5.62 15.12 -4.45
CA PHE A 420 -5.39 15.96 -5.63
C PHE A 420 -5.05 17.41 -5.26
N SER A 421 -5.77 18.00 -4.30
CA SER A 421 -5.47 19.34 -3.80
C SER A 421 -4.07 19.44 -3.19
N ALA A 422 -3.64 18.43 -2.43
CA ALA A 422 -2.30 18.39 -1.84
C ALA A 422 -1.20 18.42 -2.91
N LEU A 423 -1.38 17.69 -4.01
CA LEU A 423 -0.44 17.67 -5.13
C LEU A 423 -0.42 18.97 -5.91
N VAL A 424 -1.58 19.58 -6.15
CA VAL A 424 -1.67 20.91 -6.78
C VAL A 424 -0.93 21.95 -5.93
N ILE A 425 -1.14 21.94 -4.62
CA ILE A 425 -0.42 22.82 -3.69
C ILE A 425 1.09 22.61 -3.81
N ASN A 426 1.57 21.36 -3.85
CA ASN A 426 3.00 21.07 -4.00
C ASN A 426 3.57 21.58 -5.32
N ALA A 427 2.88 21.35 -6.43
CA ALA A 427 3.34 21.84 -7.74
C ALA A 427 3.41 23.38 -7.80
N LEU A 428 2.46 24.07 -7.17
CA LEU A 428 2.49 25.53 -7.06
C LEU A 428 3.63 26.03 -6.16
N VAL A 429 3.95 25.31 -5.09
CA VAL A 429 5.04 25.67 -4.16
C VAL A 429 6.41 25.43 -4.77
N THR A 430 6.60 24.30 -5.46
CA THR A 430 7.89 23.91 -6.05
C THR A 430 8.13 24.44 -7.46
N TRP A 431 7.10 25.04 -8.09
CA TRP A 431 7.11 25.44 -9.51
C TRP A 431 7.48 24.28 -10.46
N SER A 432 7.22 23.04 -10.03
CA SER A 432 7.49 21.83 -10.80
C SER A 432 6.19 21.13 -11.17
N PHE A 433 5.96 20.98 -12.48
CA PHE A 433 4.76 20.33 -13.03
C PHE A 433 4.99 18.87 -13.42
N ASN A 434 6.22 18.38 -13.39
CA ASN A 434 6.55 17.00 -13.79
C ASN A 434 5.82 15.97 -12.90
N GLY A 435 5.72 16.24 -11.59
CA GLY A 435 4.98 15.39 -10.65
C GLY A 435 3.47 15.41 -10.84
N LEU A 436 2.90 16.51 -11.37
CA LEU A 436 1.44 16.67 -11.54
C LEU A 436 0.87 15.71 -12.60
N VAL A 437 1.59 15.50 -13.70
CA VAL A 437 1.16 14.60 -14.78
C VAL A 437 1.12 13.15 -14.29
N LEU A 438 2.21 12.67 -13.69
CA LEU A 438 2.28 11.33 -13.12
C LEU A 438 1.20 11.12 -12.05
N SER A 439 0.97 12.15 -11.23
CA SER A 439 -0.04 12.10 -10.18
C SER A 439 -1.47 12.07 -10.68
N LEU A 440 -1.79 12.75 -11.79
CA LEU A 440 -3.10 12.67 -12.44
C LEU A 440 -3.41 11.23 -12.89
N PHE A 441 -2.43 10.54 -13.46
CA PHE A 441 -2.57 9.12 -13.82
C PHE A 441 -2.83 8.26 -12.58
N ILE A 442 -2.11 8.50 -11.49
CA ILE A 442 -2.30 7.78 -10.22
C ILE A 442 -3.70 8.04 -9.65
N VAL A 443 -4.19 9.29 -9.61
CA VAL A 443 -5.55 9.61 -9.11
C VAL A 443 -6.64 8.91 -9.91
N LEU A 444 -6.55 8.98 -11.24
CA LEU A 444 -7.53 8.34 -12.13
C LEU A 444 -7.51 6.83 -11.96
N PHE A 445 -6.31 6.24 -11.87
CA PHE A 445 -6.14 4.81 -11.71
C PHE A 445 -6.60 4.33 -10.34
N ASP A 446 -6.21 4.99 -9.25
CA ASP A 446 -6.61 4.65 -7.87
C ASP A 446 -8.10 4.83 -7.66
N GLY A 447 -8.67 5.93 -8.18
CA GLY A 447 -10.11 6.13 -8.17
C GLY A 447 -10.85 5.01 -8.90
N PHE A 448 -10.38 4.63 -10.09
CA PHE A 448 -10.93 3.50 -10.84
C PHE A 448 -10.76 2.17 -10.08
N PHE A 449 -9.58 1.92 -9.54
CA PHE A 449 -9.22 0.72 -8.80
C PHE A 449 -10.11 0.53 -7.57
N ILE A 450 -10.29 1.57 -6.76
CA ILE A 450 -11.16 1.51 -5.57
C ILE A 450 -12.62 1.31 -5.98
N VAL A 451 -13.08 1.95 -7.07
CA VAL A 451 -14.44 1.72 -7.59
C VAL A 451 -14.64 0.26 -8.01
N VAL A 452 -13.67 -0.33 -8.71
CA VAL A 452 -13.70 -1.74 -9.10
C VAL A 452 -13.66 -2.65 -7.86
N LEU A 453 -12.80 -2.36 -6.88
CA LEU A 453 -12.72 -3.10 -5.62
C LEU A 453 -14.07 -3.09 -4.88
N LEU A 454 -14.69 -1.92 -4.74
CA LEU A 454 -16.00 -1.77 -4.09
C LEU A 454 -17.12 -2.46 -4.87
N TYR A 455 -17.05 -2.48 -6.20
CA TYR A 455 -17.99 -3.20 -7.05
C TYR A 455 -17.84 -4.72 -6.89
N LEU A 456 -16.61 -5.24 -6.95
CA LEU A 456 -16.31 -6.66 -6.81
C LEU A 456 -16.59 -7.18 -5.41
N TRP A 457 -16.38 -6.37 -4.37
CA TRP A 457 -16.79 -6.73 -3.01
C TRP A 457 -18.33 -6.77 -2.86
N GLY A 458 -19.07 -6.03 -3.70
CA GLY A 458 -20.51 -6.17 -3.81
C GLY A 458 -20.97 -7.49 -4.44
N LEU A 459 -20.09 -8.17 -5.20
CA LEU A 459 -20.40 -9.48 -5.77
C LEU A 459 -20.21 -10.54 -4.67
N LYS A 460 -21.24 -11.34 -4.37
CA LYS A 460 -21.17 -12.47 -3.42
C LYS A 460 -20.23 -13.62 -3.88
N SER A 461 -19.35 -13.39 -4.86
CA SER A 461 -18.42 -14.36 -5.43
C SER A 461 -17.04 -14.24 -4.77
N LYS A 462 -16.72 -15.17 -3.86
CA LYS A 462 -15.42 -15.23 -3.17
C LYS A 462 -14.24 -15.38 -4.15
N ILE A 463 -14.44 -16.06 -5.28
CA ILE A 463 -13.41 -16.28 -6.32
C ILE A 463 -13.07 -14.99 -7.06
N SER A 464 -14.09 -14.21 -7.45
CA SER A 464 -13.89 -12.94 -8.17
C SER A 464 -13.20 -11.90 -7.29
N PHE A 465 -13.53 -11.89 -5.99
CA PHE A 465 -12.88 -11.03 -5.01
C PHE A 465 -11.40 -11.42 -4.80
N PHE A 466 -11.12 -12.72 -4.61
CA PHE A 466 -9.74 -13.20 -4.40
C PHE A 466 -8.85 -12.99 -5.62
N GLY A 467 -9.34 -13.28 -6.84
CA GLY A 467 -8.58 -13.04 -8.07
C GLY A 467 -8.21 -11.57 -8.28
N PHE A 468 -9.11 -10.65 -7.92
CA PHE A 468 -8.81 -9.22 -7.96
C PHE A 468 -7.83 -8.78 -6.86
N LEU A 469 -7.94 -9.34 -5.65
CA LEU A 469 -6.99 -9.04 -4.57
C LEU A 469 -5.56 -9.43 -4.96
N VAL A 470 -5.37 -10.58 -5.60
CA VAL A 470 -4.06 -11.00 -6.11
C VAL A 470 -3.55 -10.07 -7.21
N PHE A 471 -4.42 -9.66 -8.15
CA PHE A 471 -4.06 -8.64 -9.16
C PHE A 471 -3.68 -7.29 -8.52
N SER A 472 -4.35 -6.92 -7.44
CA SER A 472 -4.13 -5.67 -6.71
C SER A 472 -2.76 -5.61 -6.04
N ILE A 473 -2.20 -6.74 -5.61
CA ILE A 473 -0.86 -6.81 -5.00
C ILE A 473 0.21 -6.32 -5.99
N GLY A 474 0.08 -6.64 -7.27
CA GLY A 474 1.00 -6.16 -8.31
C GLY A 474 1.06 -4.63 -8.44
N PHE A 475 0.03 -3.92 -7.97
CA PHE A 475 -0.05 -2.46 -8.01
C PHE A 475 0.22 -1.79 -6.65
N LEU A 476 -0.25 -2.39 -5.55
CA LEU A 476 0.03 -1.90 -4.20
C LEU A 476 1.53 -1.93 -3.87
N VAL A 477 2.27 -2.89 -4.43
CA VAL A 477 3.71 -3.04 -4.20
C VAL A 477 4.50 -1.83 -4.75
N PRO A 478 4.36 -1.41 -6.02
CA PRO A 478 4.96 -0.17 -6.52
C PRO A 478 4.60 1.08 -5.69
N VAL A 479 3.32 1.27 -5.35
CA VAL A 479 2.87 2.41 -4.54
C VAL A 479 3.48 2.38 -3.13
N PHE A 480 3.60 1.19 -2.54
CA PHE A 480 4.29 1.01 -1.26
C PHE A 480 5.79 1.32 -1.37
N PHE A 481 6.46 0.90 -2.45
CA PHE A 481 7.86 1.26 -2.70
C PHE A 481 8.04 2.77 -2.94
N LEU A 482 7.08 3.47 -3.54
CA LEU A 482 7.12 4.93 -3.62
C LEU A 482 6.85 5.59 -2.26
N ALA A 483 5.97 5.01 -1.44
CA ALA A 483 5.66 5.53 -0.10
C ALA A 483 6.80 5.32 0.91
N ALA A 484 7.49 4.17 0.84
CA ALA A 484 8.48 3.71 1.83
C ALA A 484 9.93 3.76 1.33
N GLY A 485 10.14 3.78 0.01
CA GLY A 485 11.47 3.80 -0.61
C GLY A 485 12.08 5.20 -0.65
N LYS A 486 13.40 5.27 -0.52
CA LYS A 486 14.18 6.47 -0.82
C LYS A 486 14.42 6.52 -2.33
N VAL A 487 13.40 6.92 -3.10
CA VAL A 487 13.55 7.18 -4.53
C VAL A 487 14.22 8.54 -4.70
N GLU A 488 15.32 8.61 -5.45
CA GLU A 488 16.20 9.79 -5.52
C GLU A 488 15.46 11.08 -5.96
N ASP A 489 14.46 10.93 -6.83
CA ASP A 489 13.68 12.05 -7.38
C ASP A 489 12.39 12.36 -6.61
N LEU A 490 12.04 11.57 -5.58
CA LEU A 490 10.78 11.74 -4.88
C LEU A 490 10.96 12.63 -3.64
N SER A 491 10.20 13.72 -3.57
CA SER A 491 10.19 14.60 -2.41
C SER A 491 9.57 13.92 -1.19
N THR A 492 9.94 14.37 0.02
CA THR A 492 9.34 13.87 1.27
C THR A 492 7.83 14.07 1.29
N PHE A 493 7.35 15.16 0.69
CA PHE A 493 5.92 15.46 0.59
C PHE A 493 5.18 14.48 -0.34
N GLU A 494 5.73 14.17 -1.52
CA GLU A 494 5.13 13.18 -2.42
C GLU A 494 5.05 11.79 -1.77
N SER A 495 6.09 11.39 -1.04
CA SER A 495 6.06 10.18 -0.20
C SER A 495 4.91 10.22 0.82
N ASP A 496 4.67 11.36 1.47
CA ASP A 496 3.56 11.53 2.41
C ASP A 496 2.18 11.48 1.73
N CYS A 497 2.04 12.00 0.51
CA CYS A 497 0.83 11.83 -0.31
C CYS A 497 0.53 10.35 -0.56
N PHE A 498 1.53 9.53 -0.90
CA PHE A 498 1.33 8.09 -1.10
C PHE A 498 0.93 7.38 0.19
N LYS A 499 1.52 7.74 1.34
CA LYS A 499 1.11 7.21 2.66
C LYS A 499 -0.34 7.56 2.97
N PHE A 500 -0.76 8.79 2.70
CA PHE A 500 -2.15 9.22 2.84
C PHE A 500 -3.09 8.33 2.01
N LEU A 501 -2.74 8.03 0.76
CA LEU A 501 -3.57 7.21 -0.12
C LEU A 501 -3.70 5.77 0.38
N ILE A 502 -2.61 5.17 0.86
CA ILE A 502 -2.61 3.83 1.45
C ILE A 502 -3.51 3.79 2.69
N ILE A 503 -3.27 4.70 3.65
CA ILE A 503 -4.03 4.77 4.91
C ILE A 503 -5.51 5.04 4.62
N GLY A 504 -5.80 5.95 3.68
CA GLY A 504 -7.15 6.25 3.24
C GLY A 504 -7.85 5.03 2.67
N THR A 505 -7.19 4.29 1.77
CA THR A 505 -7.75 3.08 1.13
C THR A 505 -8.09 2.02 2.18
N VAL A 506 -7.17 1.74 3.10
CA VAL A 506 -7.42 0.81 4.22
C VAL A 506 -8.61 1.30 5.07
N SER A 507 -8.66 2.60 5.38
CA SER A 507 -9.76 3.20 6.15
C SER A 507 -11.11 3.07 5.43
N LEU A 508 -11.15 3.19 4.10
CA LEU A 508 -12.38 2.97 3.32
C LEU A 508 -12.82 1.51 3.33
N ILE A 509 -11.88 0.57 3.29
CA ILE A 509 -12.18 -0.86 3.37
C ILE A 509 -12.82 -1.17 4.73
N VAL A 510 -12.22 -0.67 5.81
CA VAL A 510 -12.77 -0.80 7.17
C VAL A 510 -14.13 -0.12 7.26
N PHE A 511 -14.28 1.11 6.76
CA PHE A 511 -15.55 1.83 6.77
C PHE A 511 -16.64 1.11 5.97
N ARG A 512 -16.30 0.51 4.81
CA ARG A 512 -17.22 -0.30 4.02
C ARG A 512 -17.71 -1.51 4.81
N TYR A 513 -16.84 -2.18 5.56
CA TYR A 513 -17.23 -3.29 6.43
C TYR A 513 -18.15 -2.82 7.55
N LEU A 514 -17.81 -1.73 8.22
CA LEU A 514 -18.56 -1.20 9.37
C LEU A 514 -19.91 -0.56 9.01
N ILE A 515 -20.13 -0.12 7.77
CA ILE A 515 -21.38 0.56 7.37
C ILE A 515 -22.46 -0.41 6.84
N ILE A 516 -22.14 -1.70 6.75
CA ILE A 516 -23.09 -2.75 6.38
C ILE A 516 -23.91 -3.10 7.62
N LYS A 517 -25.20 -2.78 7.59
CA LYS A 517 -26.13 -3.03 8.69
C LYS A 517 -27.12 -4.16 8.33
N PRO A 518 -27.37 -5.15 9.20
CA PRO A 518 -28.46 -6.11 8.99
C PRO A 518 -29.82 -5.40 9.12
N SER A 519 -30.82 -5.81 8.33
CA SER A 519 -32.18 -5.26 8.46
C SER A 519 -32.77 -5.63 9.83
N GLU A 520 -33.66 -4.78 10.36
CA GLU A 520 -34.33 -5.06 11.66
C GLU A 520 -35.13 -6.36 11.61
N GLU A 521 -35.76 -6.63 10.47
CA GLU A 521 -36.51 -7.87 10.26
C GLU A 521 -35.63 -9.12 10.17
N LYS A 522 -34.43 -9.00 9.59
CA LYS A 522 -33.43 -10.07 9.62
C LYS A 522 -33.07 -10.41 11.06
N VAL A 523 -32.72 -9.41 11.87
CA VAL A 523 -32.30 -9.64 13.26
C VAL A 523 -33.45 -10.20 14.11
N LYS A 524 -34.69 -9.75 13.90
CA LYS A 524 -35.87 -10.31 14.57
C LYS A 524 -36.11 -11.78 14.19
N MET A 525 -36.11 -12.08 12.90
CA MET A 525 -36.31 -13.45 12.41
C MET A 525 -35.17 -14.38 12.85
N GLU A 526 -33.92 -13.92 12.86
CA GLU A 526 -32.78 -14.67 13.40
C GLU A 526 -32.99 -15.04 14.87
N ALA A 527 -33.47 -14.11 15.71
CA ALA A 527 -33.77 -14.38 17.10
C ALA A 527 -34.91 -15.41 17.28
N GLU A 528 -35.97 -15.32 16.48
CA GLU A 528 -37.07 -16.29 16.50
C GLU A 528 -36.62 -17.69 16.05
N ILE A 529 -35.80 -17.77 15.00
CA ILE A 529 -35.20 -19.01 14.51
C ILE A 529 -34.26 -19.61 15.56
N GLU A 530 -33.44 -18.79 16.22
CA GLU A 530 -32.55 -19.24 17.28
C GLU A 530 -33.33 -19.79 18.48
N GLY A 531 -34.43 -19.14 18.85
CA GLY A 531 -35.36 -19.63 19.87
C GLY A 531 -35.99 -20.98 19.51
N PHE A 532 -36.38 -21.16 18.25
CA PHE A 532 -36.94 -22.44 17.77
C PHE A 532 -35.88 -23.53 17.69
N LYS A 533 -34.66 -23.19 17.24
CA LYS A 533 -33.51 -24.09 17.24
C LYS A 533 -33.12 -24.49 18.67
N MET A 534 -33.17 -23.56 19.63
CA MET A 534 -32.93 -23.86 21.04
C MET A 534 -33.92 -24.91 21.54
N TYR A 535 -35.21 -24.77 21.23
CA TYR A 535 -36.20 -25.79 21.58
C TYR A 535 -35.90 -27.17 20.98
N LEU A 536 -35.55 -27.24 19.70
CA LEU A 536 -35.24 -28.51 19.02
C LEU A 536 -33.88 -29.12 19.44
N GLY A 537 -32.92 -28.26 19.82
CA GLY A 537 -31.56 -28.64 20.19
C GLY A 537 -31.33 -28.82 21.70
N THR A 538 -32.33 -28.57 22.55
CA THR A 538 -32.20 -28.77 24.00
C THR A 538 -32.52 -30.22 24.35
N ALA A 539 -31.49 -30.96 24.79
CA ALA A 539 -31.61 -32.34 25.24
C ALA A 539 -32.17 -32.45 26.67
N GLU A 540 -32.00 -31.41 27.50
CA GLU A 540 -32.39 -31.42 28.91
C GLU A 540 -33.82 -30.94 29.12
N GLU A 541 -34.70 -31.86 29.49
CA GLU A 541 -36.10 -31.59 29.83
C GLU A 541 -36.22 -30.56 30.98
N ASN A 542 -35.28 -30.55 31.93
CA ASN A 542 -35.31 -29.66 33.10
C ASN A 542 -35.11 -28.17 32.76
N GLN A 543 -34.40 -27.83 31.68
CA GLN A 543 -34.27 -26.44 31.23
C GLN A 543 -35.54 -25.96 30.51
N LEU A 544 -36.28 -26.87 29.88
CA LEU A 544 -37.54 -26.58 29.20
C LEU A 544 -38.74 -26.58 30.15
N LYS A 545 -38.71 -27.33 31.26
CA LYS A 545 -39.80 -27.41 32.27
C LYS A 545 -40.27 -26.06 32.78
N PHE A 546 -39.38 -25.06 32.84
CA PHE A 546 -39.73 -23.69 33.22
C PHE A 546 -40.67 -22.97 32.22
N HIS A 547 -40.89 -23.54 31.03
CA HIS A 547 -41.65 -22.94 29.94
C HIS A 547 -42.81 -23.81 29.41
N ASN A 548 -43.20 -24.90 30.09
CA ASN A 548 -44.31 -25.79 29.69
C ASN A 548 -44.26 -26.23 28.20
N PRO A 549 -43.21 -26.97 27.78
CA PRO A 549 -43.07 -27.41 26.40
C PRO A 549 -44.19 -28.42 26.04
N PRO A 550 -44.60 -28.51 24.77
CA PRO A 550 -45.57 -29.52 24.34
C PRO A 550 -45.01 -30.93 24.55
N GLU A 551 -45.89 -31.89 24.84
CA GLU A 551 -45.51 -33.28 25.02
C GLU A 551 -44.93 -33.88 23.74
N MET A 552 -43.87 -34.67 23.89
CA MET A 552 -43.19 -35.31 22.77
C MET A 552 -44.00 -36.50 22.26
N THR A 553 -44.84 -36.26 21.24
CA THR A 553 -45.63 -37.29 20.53
C THR A 553 -45.00 -37.67 19.18
N SER A 554 -45.42 -38.80 18.60
CA SER A 554 -44.99 -39.21 17.25
C SER A 554 -45.30 -38.13 16.20
N ASP A 555 -46.51 -37.57 16.24
CA ASP A 555 -46.94 -36.51 15.33
C ASP A 555 -46.08 -35.24 15.47
N LEU A 556 -45.71 -34.88 16.72
CA LEU A 556 -44.85 -33.73 16.97
C LEU A 556 -43.42 -33.95 16.47
N TYR A 557 -42.88 -35.15 16.68
CA TYR A 557 -41.57 -35.55 16.21
C TYR A 557 -41.49 -35.45 14.67
N GLU A 558 -42.44 -36.07 13.97
CA GLU A 558 -42.51 -36.04 12.52
C GLU A 558 -42.69 -34.61 11.99
N LYS A 559 -43.59 -33.83 12.60
CA LYS A 559 -43.82 -32.43 12.22
C LYS A 559 -42.54 -31.57 12.27
N PHE A 560 -41.66 -31.80 13.24
CA PHE A 560 -40.46 -30.98 13.43
C PHE A 560 -39.15 -31.59 12.94
N LEU A 561 -39.14 -32.88 12.55
CA LEU A 561 -37.97 -33.53 11.97
C LEU A 561 -37.36 -32.78 10.78
N PRO A 562 -38.14 -32.30 9.78
CA PRO A 562 -37.60 -31.49 8.69
C PRO A 562 -36.87 -30.22 9.15
N TYR A 563 -37.36 -29.58 10.20
CA TYR A 563 -36.76 -28.37 10.77
C TYR A 563 -35.47 -28.70 11.53
N ALA A 564 -35.46 -29.82 12.26
CA ALA A 564 -34.25 -30.28 12.93
C ALA A 564 -33.11 -30.56 11.92
N ILE A 565 -33.43 -31.14 10.75
CA ILE A 565 -32.49 -31.42 9.65
C ILE A 565 -31.83 -30.13 9.11
N VAL A 566 -32.61 -29.07 8.84
CA VAL A 566 -32.01 -27.82 8.32
C VAL A 566 -31.14 -27.11 9.36
N PHE A 567 -31.47 -27.23 10.65
CA PHE A 567 -30.70 -26.64 11.74
C PHE A 567 -29.52 -27.51 12.20
N GLY A 568 -29.42 -28.77 11.75
CA GLY A 568 -28.37 -29.71 12.13
C GLY A 568 -28.53 -30.24 13.56
N VAL A 569 -29.76 -30.30 14.08
CA VAL A 569 -30.08 -30.77 15.44
C VAL A 569 -30.96 -32.02 15.44
N GLU A 570 -31.14 -32.66 14.28
CA GLU A 570 -31.93 -33.88 14.10
C GLU A 570 -31.47 -35.03 14.99
N GLY A 571 -30.17 -35.12 15.27
CA GLY A 571 -29.62 -36.12 16.16
C GLY A 571 -30.04 -35.97 17.62
N ILE A 572 -30.17 -34.72 18.09
CA ILE A 572 -30.63 -34.39 19.45
C ILE A 572 -32.15 -34.58 19.51
N TRP A 573 -32.87 -34.08 18.50
CA TRP A 573 -34.31 -34.22 18.39
C TRP A 573 -34.77 -35.69 18.38
N GLY A 574 -34.10 -36.53 17.58
CA GLY A 574 -34.35 -37.98 17.52
C GLY A 574 -34.01 -38.70 18.81
N LYS A 575 -32.92 -38.31 19.50
CA LYS A 575 -32.59 -38.86 20.83
C LYS A 575 -33.71 -38.56 21.84
N ARG A 576 -34.21 -37.32 21.87
CA ARG A 576 -35.30 -36.91 22.78
C ARG A 576 -36.58 -37.71 22.55
N PHE A 577 -36.95 -37.95 21.28
CA PHE A 577 -38.11 -38.80 20.95
C PHE A 577 -37.90 -40.25 21.42
N ARG A 578 -36.71 -40.82 21.19
CA ARG A 578 -36.38 -42.19 21.64
C ARG A 578 -36.42 -42.32 23.16
N ASP A 579 -35.83 -41.36 23.88
CA ASP A 579 -35.78 -41.38 25.33
C ASP A 579 -37.21 -41.29 25.92
N GLN A 580 -38.12 -40.53 25.30
CA GLN A 580 -39.55 -40.49 25.66
C GLN A 580 -40.27 -41.83 25.36
N LEU A 581 -40.03 -42.43 24.19
CA LEU A 581 -40.62 -43.73 23.82
C LEU A 581 -40.19 -44.84 24.78
N ASN A 582 -38.92 -44.84 25.20
CA ASN A 582 -38.40 -45.80 26.17
C ASN A 582 -39.02 -45.64 27.56
N GLN A 583 -39.51 -44.45 27.92
CA GLN A 583 -40.22 -44.21 29.19
C GLN A 583 -41.69 -44.65 29.13
N THR A 584 -42.33 -44.56 27.96
CA THR A 584 -43.75 -44.90 27.79
C THR A 584 -43.99 -46.36 27.44
N VAL A 585 -43.03 -47.03 26.79
CA VAL A 585 -43.12 -48.45 26.39
C VAL A 585 -42.23 -49.30 27.31
N LYS A 586 -42.80 -49.92 28.34
CA LYS A 586 -42.12 -50.98 29.11
C LYS A 586 -41.80 -52.16 28.19
N ALA A 587 -40.51 -52.33 27.87
CA ALA A 587 -39.86 -53.58 27.44
C ALA A 587 -40.63 -54.46 26.43
N GLU A 588 -40.54 -54.13 25.13
CA GLU A 588 -40.42 -55.14 24.07
C GLU A 588 -39.64 -54.55 22.88
N SER A 589 -38.38 -55.02 22.75
CA SER A 589 -37.41 -54.87 21.65
C SER A 589 -37.49 -53.64 20.73
N PRO A 590 -36.78 -52.53 21.04
CA PRO A 590 -36.65 -51.37 20.17
C PRO A 590 -35.48 -51.46 19.18
N SER A 591 -35.09 -52.66 18.71
CA SER A 591 -33.94 -52.82 17.81
C SER A 591 -34.25 -52.46 16.34
N HIS A 592 -35.51 -52.50 15.92
CA HIS A 592 -35.89 -52.25 14.51
C HIS A 592 -36.33 -50.81 14.20
N LEU A 593 -36.57 -49.96 15.20
CA LEU A 593 -36.93 -48.55 15.00
C LEU A 593 -35.71 -47.66 14.73
N GLN A 594 -34.51 -48.10 15.11
CA GLN A 594 -33.28 -47.31 15.00
C GLN A 594 -32.66 -47.35 13.59
N ASP A 595 -32.85 -48.42 12.82
CA ASP A 595 -32.26 -48.56 11.48
C ASP A 595 -33.00 -47.78 10.40
N GLN A 596 -34.25 -47.38 10.64
CA GLN A 596 -35.08 -46.69 9.65
C GLN A 596 -35.16 -45.16 9.84
N LEU A 597 -34.82 -44.62 11.01
CA LEU A 597 -34.99 -43.20 11.31
C LEU A 597 -33.76 -42.63 12.03
N GLY A 598 -32.97 -41.80 11.32
CA GLY A 598 -32.54 -40.55 11.95
C GLY A 598 -31.12 -40.05 11.72
N TYR A 599 -30.06 -40.89 11.74
CA TYR A 599 -28.70 -40.31 11.76
C TYR A 599 -28.02 -40.21 10.39
N ASN A 600 -28.35 -41.09 9.43
CA ASN A 600 -27.66 -41.17 8.14
C ASN A 600 -28.54 -40.92 6.91
N PHE A 601 -29.88 -40.92 7.04
CA PHE A 601 -30.76 -40.74 5.88
C PHE A 601 -30.61 -39.34 5.27
N ALA A 602 -30.81 -38.28 6.05
CA ALA A 602 -30.81 -36.91 5.54
C ALA A 602 -29.46 -36.54 4.92
N SER A 603 -28.36 -36.88 5.60
CA SER A 603 -26.99 -36.66 5.10
C SER A 603 -26.69 -37.46 3.83
N SER A 604 -27.05 -38.75 3.78
CA SER A 604 -26.88 -39.60 2.60
C SER A 604 -27.72 -39.10 1.42
N PHE A 605 -28.99 -38.82 1.65
CA PHE A 605 -29.91 -38.34 0.62
C PHE A 605 -29.49 -36.96 0.10
N SER A 606 -29.08 -36.03 0.97
CA SER A 606 -28.50 -34.74 0.58
C SER A 606 -27.23 -34.91 -0.27
N GLY A 607 -26.35 -35.85 0.08
CA GLY A 607 -25.14 -36.14 -0.69
C GLY A 607 -25.44 -36.68 -2.09
N VAL A 608 -26.35 -37.65 -2.20
CA VAL A 608 -26.79 -38.22 -3.48
C VAL A 608 -27.53 -37.17 -4.32
N LEU A 609 -28.40 -36.36 -3.72
CA LEU A 609 -29.09 -35.27 -4.43
C LEU A 609 -28.10 -34.20 -4.93
N ALA A 610 -27.06 -33.88 -4.13
CA ALA A 610 -26.02 -32.94 -4.54
C ALA A 610 -25.24 -33.44 -5.76
N GLY A 611 -24.84 -34.73 -5.76
CA GLY A 611 -24.17 -35.36 -6.91
C GLY A 611 -24.97 -35.23 -8.20
N SER A 612 -26.31 -35.34 -8.11
CA SER A 612 -27.20 -35.16 -9.27
C SER A 612 -27.31 -33.72 -9.79
N THR A 613 -26.79 -32.73 -9.08
CA THR A 613 -26.82 -31.32 -9.51
C THR A 613 -25.48 -30.80 -10.05
N ILE A 614 -24.38 -31.50 -9.78
CA ILE A 614 -23.03 -31.06 -10.13
C ILE A 614 -22.65 -31.65 -11.49
N SER A 615 -22.47 -30.78 -12.49
CA SER A 615 -21.93 -31.19 -13.78
C SER A 615 -20.45 -31.59 -13.62
N PRO A 616 -19.99 -32.72 -14.19
CA PRO A 616 -18.58 -33.07 -14.19
C PRO A 616 -17.81 -31.99 -14.96
N ARG A 617 -17.11 -31.10 -14.25
CA ARG A 617 -16.14 -30.19 -14.87
C ARG A 617 -14.87 -30.98 -15.15
N SER A 618 -14.50 -31.07 -16.42
CA SER A 618 -13.13 -31.39 -16.84
C SER A 618 -12.19 -30.34 -16.24
N PHE A 619 -11.40 -30.75 -15.24
CA PHE A 619 -10.32 -29.95 -14.72
C PHE A 619 -9.14 -30.04 -15.69
N SER A 620 -8.99 -29.07 -16.59
CA SER A 620 -7.72 -28.87 -17.29
C SER A 620 -6.75 -28.17 -16.33
N PHE A 621 -5.81 -28.94 -15.77
CA PHE A 621 -4.66 -28.41 -15.07
C PHE A 621 -3.67 -27.87 -16.10
N SER A 622 -3.61 -26.54 -16.27
CA SER A 622 -2.52 -25.91 -16.99
C SER A 622 -1.53 -25.37 -15.97
N SER A 623 -0.44 -26.14 -15.80
CA SER A 623 0.77 -25.76 -15.09
C SER A 623 1.45 -24.59 -15.81
N SER A 624 1.42 -23.39 -15.21
CA SER A 624 2.32 -22.32 -15.60
C SER A 624 3.60 -22.43 -14.76
N SER A 625 4.62 -23.02 -15.36
CA SER A 625 6.00 -23.04 -14.89
C SER A 625 6.59 -21.64 -14.89
N SER A 626 7.16 -21.27 -13.75
CA SER A 626 7.99 -20.09 -13.52
C SER A 626 9.34 -20.21 -14.25
N SER A 627 9.79 -19.11 -14.85
CA SER A 627 11.20 -18.89 -15.14
C SER A 627 11.54 -17.42 -14.92
N SER A 628 12.12 -17.18 -13.74
CA SER A 628 12.81 -15.97 -13.33
C SER A 628 14.16 -15.84 -14.04
N SER A 629 14.49 -14.65 -14.52
CA SER A 629 15.87 -14.26 -14.80
C SER A 629 16.08 -12.79 -14.43
N SER A 630 16.55 -12.59 -13.21
CA SER A 630 17.15 -11.36 -12.72
C SER A 630 18.53 -11.16 -13.34
N SER A 631 18.82 -9.97 -13.85
CA SER A 631 20.18 -9.51 -14.11
C SER A 631 20.45 -8.25 -13.31
N SER A 632 21.14 -8.43 -12.20
CA SER A 632 21.66 -7.37 -11.34
C SER A 632 22.90 -6.79 -12.01
N ARG A 633 22.87 -5.50 -12.37
CA ARG A 633 24.08 -4.74 -12.71
C ARG A 633 24.54 -3.99 -11.47
N SER A 634 25.62 -4.47 -10.88
CA SER A 634 26.44 -3.75 -9.92
C SER A 634 27.28 -2.70 -10.65
N SER A 635 27.12 -1.44 -10.29
CA SER A 635 28.06 -0.37 -10.61
C SER A 635 28.36 0.41 -9.33
N SER A 636 29.65 0.39 -8.99
CA SER A 636 30.31 0.93 -7.81
C SER A 636 29.94 2.39 -7.51
N SER A 637 29.38 2.63 -6.33
CA SER A 637 29.28 3.96 -5.73
C SER A 637 30.63 4.32 -5.10
N SER A 638 31.26 5.38 -5.59
CA SER A 638 32.32 6.08 -4.86
C SER A 638 31.68 6.68 -3.60
N SER A 639 31.84 5.97 -2.50
CA SER A 639 31.35 6.39 -1.19
C SER A 639 32.16 7.60 -0.74
N TYR A 640 31.50 8.75 -0.60
CA TYR A 640 32.05 9.85 0.18
C TYR A 640 32.21 9.35 1.62
N SER A 641 33.43 8.97 1.99
CA SER A 641 33.77 8.63 3.38
C SER A 641 33.68 9.91 4.20
N GLY A 642 32.52 10.13 4.81
CA GLY A 642 32.27 11.29 5.64
C GLY A 642 33.24 11.36 6.81
N GLY A 643 33.71 12.57 7.10
CA GLY A 643 34.68 12.86 8.15
C GLY A 643 34.26 12.39 9.55
N SER A 644 35.28 12.19 10.39
CA SER A 644 35.19 11.86 11.81
C SER A 644 34.66 13.05 12.64
N SER A 645 33.94 12.74 13.71
CA SER A 645 33.28 13.67 14.65
C SER A 645 34.22 14.44 15.60
N SER A 646 35.51 14.53 15.29
CA SER A 646 36.50 15.23 16.13
C SER A 646 36.62 16.71 15.74
N SER A 647 36.71 17.60 16.73
CA SER A 647 36.96 19.04 16.50
C SER A 647 38.20 19.24 15.63
N GLY A 648 38.05 20.01 14.55
CA GLY A 648 39.15 20.33 13.64
C GLY A 648 40.02 21.49 14.12
N SER A 649 39.46 22.44 14.87
CA SER A 649 40.12 23.70 15.22
C SER A 649 41.10 23.60 16.39
N SER A 650 41.01 22.54 17.20
CA SER A 650 41.94 22.20 18.29
C SER A 650 43.15 21.35 17.85
N GLY A 651 43.28 21.08 16.54
CA GLY A 651 44.42 20.38 15.96
C GLY A 651 44.21 18.88 15.66
N GLY A 652 43.04 18.32 15.96
CA GLY A 652 42.68 16.92 15.70
C GLY A 652 41.97 16.66 14.35
N GLY A 653 42.03 17.62 13.41
CA GLY A 653 41.39 17.53 12.09
C GLY A 653 42.29 16.96 10.99
N SER A 654 41.77 16.96 9.77
CA SER A 654 42.45 16.49 8.56
C SER A 654 41.89 17.18 7.31
N SER A 655 42.67 17.21 6.23
CA SER A 655 42.20 17.65 4.93
C SER A 655 41.00 16.80 4.47
N GLY A 656 39.95 17.44 3.97
CA GLY A 656 38.72 16.76 3.53
C GLY A 656 37.74 16.41 4.66
N GLY A 657 38.08 16.71 5.92
CA GLY A 657 37.21 16.45 7.07
C GLY A 657 36.14 17.51 7.32
N GLY A 658 36.27 18.70 6.71
CA GLY A 658 35.30 19.79 6.85
C GLY A 658 34.03 19.58 6.04
N GLY A 659 33.02 20.42 6.27
CA GLY A 659 31.86 20.53 5.38
C GLY A 659 32.15 21.34 4.11
N GLY A 660 31.24 21.32 3.15
CA GLY A 660 31.40 22.08 1.91
C GLY A 660 32.53 21.60 1.00
N GLY A 661 32.80 22.37 -0.06
CA GLY A 661 33.84 22.14 -1.07
C GLY A 661 34.09 20.67 -1.43
N GLY A 662 33.42 20.17 -2.47
CA GLY A 662 33.62 18.79 -2.94
C GLY A 662 34.74 18.69 -3.95
N GLY A 663 34.68 19.54 -4.98
CA GLY A 663 35.71 19.63 -6.01
C GLY A 663 35.25 20.41 -7.22
N GLY A 664 35.92 20.19 -8.35
CA GLY A 664 35.60 20.86 -9.59
C GLY A 664 36.51 20.42 -10.73
N GLY A 665 36.19 20.86 -11.93
CA GLY A 665 36.93 20.50 -13.12
C GLY A 665 36.45 21.25 -14.34
N GLY A 666 37.00 20.89 -15.50
CA GLY A 666 36.54 21.36 -16.79
C GLY A 666 35.43 20.46 -17.34
N TRP A 667 34.55 21.02 -18.15
CA TRP A 667 33.52 20.28 -18.89
C TRP A 667 33.37 20.81 -20.32
#